data_AF-A0A1I1EKE9-F1
#
_entry.id   AF-A0A1I1EKE9-F1
#
_cell.length_a   1.000
_cell.length_b   1.000
_cell.length_c   1.000
_cell.angle_alpha   90.00
_cell.angle_beta   90.00
_cell.angle_gamma   90.00
#
_symmetry.space_group_name_H-M   'P 1'
#
loop_
_entity.id
_entity.type
_entity.pdbx_description
1 polymer ?
#
loop_
_entity_poly.entity_id
_entity_poly.type
_entity_poly.pdbx_seq_one_letter_code
_entity_poly.pdbx_strand_id
1 'polypeptide(L)'
;MPHRQKLLGLWLLLTGSSLFLGLLGGLWLDAQLEPQGHERLLLWIACLAAGTLLLLAGIPLEIRLFRPLRHLQVQLARLAANPDAQHDYPPEGWLVSLQPDLEKLRHGWRNDRALLSEARIQGAKDAARIRQELEALLQVLKVPLLLCDSHQRLLLFNPAAEHLFADNPALGLGRRLDELLPAPSLLDALQHLPKDGSSRQLLLPQNQRWFLCDLRRVIASQGEALITLEDATERQRNDLRWRKPLSSLLPALRGHAANLATAGEVLSSGNTSPDLNSRLQTAMHQDSQALSGLINELAQLLESLHLEQGRLSDTWSNDLWQALVPSLEPQQLTLTPIGIPVWLRADSPSLLALLQRLLGELKKATGHSNFEAEIQLGNNRVYLDLIWKGEPLSLTLLQEWQELTLTDEDLSPRLGDILRRHSSDWWSLADGDRTHARLRLPLPAAKRVYPPPPAVEARPEFHDFSIADLPAPTDELGQLRLDQLEMVVFDTETTGLELRKGDKVISVGACRLLKGRLLAQETFNQKVNPERPIPPASTRIHGLTDADVEKCPPLKVVLPRFREFVGNGILVAHNAAFDLLAINGEAEELGLKFNMPVLDTLLLSRGLDENLEGHGLDDLAERFGLSFPPGTRHTALGDARVTAELLLALLPRLEARGILTLNDALKLQNRMVEKS
;
A
#
# COMPACT_ATOMS: atom_id res chain seq x y z
N MET A 1 55.71 10.23 -14.70
CA MET A 1 56.83 9.82 -13.83
C MET A 1 57.87 10.94 -13.70
N PRO A 2 57.85 11.72 -12.62
CA PRO A 2 58.80 12.83 -12.42
C PRO A 2 60.27 12.39 -12.37
N HIS A 3 60.53 11.11 -12.09
CA HIS A 3 61.89 10.54 -12.06
C HIS A 3 62.42 10.09 -13.43
N ARG A 4 61.59 9.94 -14.48
CA ARG A 4 62.06 9.55 -15.82
C ARG A 4 62.84 10.66 -16.48
N GLN A 5 62.32 11.89 -16.47
CA GLN A 5 63.05 13.05 -17.01
C GLN A 5 64.38 13.25 -16.27
N LYS A 6 64.41 12.95 -14.96
CA LYS A 6 65.64 12.95 -14.16
C LYS A 6 66.59 11.82 -14.52
N LEU A 7 66.12 10.58 -14.67
CA LEU A 7 66.97 9.44 -15.03
C LEU A 7 67.48 9.50 -16.46
N LEU A 8 66.64 9.93 -17.40
CA LEU A 8 66.98 10.09 -18.82
C LEU A 8 67.86 11.32 -19.01
N GLY A 9 67.60 12.40 -18.25
CA GLY A 9 68.49 13.55 -18.15
C GLY A 9 69.84 13.20 -17.53
N LEU A 10 69.87 12.40 -16.46
CA LEU A 10 71.11 11.90 -15.85
C LEU A 10 71.87 11.01 -16.83
N TRP A 11 71.19 10.10 -17.53
CA TRP A 11 71.81 9.23 -18.54
C TRP A 11 72.37 10.03 -19.72
N LEU A 12 71.62 11.00 -20.26
CA LEU A 12 72.11 11.89 -21.33
C LEU A 12 73.28 12.74 -20.85
N LEU A 13 73.25 13.24 -19.61
CA LEU A 13 74.33 14.02 -19.01
C LEU A 13 75.58 13.18 -18.79
N LEU A 14 75.43 11.93 -18.34
CA LEU A 14 76.53 11.00 -18.12
C LEU A 14 77.15 10.53 -19.44
N THR A 15 76.33 10.29 -20.45
CA THR A 15 76.75 9.95 -21.82
C THR A 15 77.47 11.13 -22.47
N GLY A 16 76.90 12.34 -22.38
CA GLY A 16 77.49 13.56 -22.92
C GLY A 16 78.79 13.96 -22.23
N SER A 17 78.85 13.85 -20.90
CA SER A 17 80.08 14.08 -20.14
C SER A 17 81.16 13.06 -20.48
N SER A 18 80.80 11.78 -20.65
CA SER A 18 81.75 10.74 -21.07
C SER A 18 82.30 10.98 -22.48
N LEU A 19 81.45 11.36 -23.44
CA LEU A 19 81.90 11.73 -24.79
C LEU A 19 82.78 12.98 -24.78
N PHE A 20 82.43 14.00 -23.99
CA PHE A 20 83.19 15.24 -23.89
C PHE A 20 84.57 15.01 -23.25
N LEU A 21 84.64 14.25 -22.16
CA LEU A 21 85.91 13.83 -21.54
C LEU A 21 86.73 12.96 -22.49
N GLY A 22 86.08 12.05 -23.22
CA GLY A 22 86.71 11.25 -24.27
C GLY A 22 87.31 12.10 -25.39
N LEU A 23 86.60 13.15 -25.83
CA LEU A 23 87.09 14.10 -26.83
C LEU A 23 88.30 14.90 -26.33
N LEU A 24 88.23 15.45 -25.12
CA LEU A 24 89.33 16.21 -24.52
C LEU A 24 90.55 15.33 -24.26
N GLY A 25 90.34 14.13 -23.71
CA GLY A 25 91.39 13.14 -23.49
C GLY A 25 92.02 12.67 -24.79
N GLY A 26 91.20 12.44 -25.83
CA GLY A 26 91.66 12.13 -27.19
C GLY A 26 92.52 13.25 -27.78
N LEU A 27 92.08 14.51 -27.73
CA LEU A 27 92.85 15.67 -28.20
C LEU A 27 94.19 15.81 -27.46
N TRP A 28 94.18 15.64 -26.15
CA TRP A 28 95.38 15.75 -25.32
C TRP A 28 96.38 14.63 -25.62
N LEU A 29 95.91 13.39 -25.74
CA LEU A 29 96.75 12.24 -26.08
C LEU A 29 97.27 12.30 -27.53
N ASP A 30 96.45 12.76 -28.48
CA ASP A 30 96.82 12.93 -29.89
C ASP A 30 97.94 13.98 -30.04
N ALA A 31 97.90 15.05 -29.24
CA ALA A 31 98.94 16.08 -29.20
C ALA A 31 100.25 15.64 -28.50
N GLN A 32 100.18 14.71 -27.54
CA GLN A 32 101.35 14.23 -26.78
C GLN A 32 102.10 13.09 -27.49
N LEU A 33 101.35 12.18 -28.12
CA LEU A 33 101.89 10.93 -28.67
C LEU A 33 102.17 11.01 -30.18
N GLU A 34 101.65 12.05 -30.88
CA GLU A 34 101.74 12.24 -32.33
C GLU A 34 101.53 10.96 -33.17
N PRO A 35 100.46 10.17 -32.92
CA PRO A 35 100.27 8.88 -33.56
C PRO A 35 100.02 9.02 -35.06
N GLN A 36 100.59 8.11 -35.88
CA GLN A 36 100.46 8.15 -37.34
C GLN A 36 99.60 7.00 -37.90
N GLY A 37 98.81 7.30 -38.94
CA GLY A 37 98.01 6.31 -39.65
C GLY A 37 96.95 5.63 -38.77
N HIS A 38 97.02 4.30 -38.65
CA HIS A 38 96.01 3.47 -37.98
C HIS A 38 96.02 3.61 -36.44
N GLU A 39 97.15 3.99 -35.85
CA GLU A 39 97.28 4.14 -34.39
C GLU A 39 96.43 5.31 -33.88
N ARG A 40 96.39 6.40 -34.65
CA ARG A 40 95.55 7.57 -34.37
C ARG A 40 94.08 7.19 -34.34
N LEU A 41 93.63 6.38 -35.30
CA LEU A 41 92.24 5.95 -35.41
C LEU A 41 91.83 5.04 -34.23
N LEU A 42 92.71 4.12 -33.80
CA LEU A 42 92.46 3.27 -32.64
C LEU A 42 92.39 4.06 -31.34
N LEU A 43 93.25 5.07 -31.17
CA LEU A 43 93.24 5.95 -30.00
C LEU A 43 91.90 6.68 -29.87
N TRP A 44 91.41 7.28 -30.96
CA TRP A 44 90.13 7.98 -30.99
C TRP A 44 88.93 7.06 -30.75
N ILE A 45 88.95 5.84 -31.31
CA ILE A 45 87.93 4.83 -31.02
C ILE A 45 87.94 4.47 -29.53
N ALA A 46 89.11 4.22 -28.94
CA ALA A 46 89.22 3.87 -27.52
C ALA A 46 88.73 5.00 -26.60
N CYS A 47 89.07 6.26 -26.92
CA CYS A 47 88.65 7.43 -26.15
C CYS A 47 87.13 7.68 -26.22
N LEU A 48 86.48 7.37 -27.35
CA LEU A 48 85.03 7.57 -27.52
C LEU A 48 84.19 6.33 -27.17
N ALA A 49 84.80 5.14 -27.11
CA ALA A 49 84.13 3.86 -26.93
C ALA A 49 83.16 3.85 -25.76
N ALA A 50 83.58 4.31 -24.57
CA ALA A 50 82.75 4.33 -23.36
C ALA A 50 81.48 5.16 -23.54
N GLY A 51 81.60 6.36 -24.12
CA GLY A 51 80.47 7.25 -24.39
C GLY A 51 79.52 6.67 -25.45
N THR A 52 80.05 6.08 -26.51
CA THR A 52 79.23 5.41 -27.54
C THR A 52 78.52 4.17 -27.02
N LEU A 53 79.14 3.39 -26.13
CA LEU A 53 78.55 2.17 -25.58
C LEU A 53 77.43 2.51 -24.59
N LEU A 54 77.60 3.57 -23.78
CA LEU A 54 76.54 4.11 -22.93
C LEU A 54 75.34 4.61 -23.74
N LEU A 55 75.60 5.30 -24.87
CA LEU A 55 74.55 5.77 -25.78
C LEU A 55 73.77 4.59 -26.39
N LEU A 56 74.48 3.57 -26.90
CA LEU A 56 73.88 2.40 -27.52
C LEU A 56 73.10 1.53 -26.53
N ALA A 57 73.52 1.47 -25.26
CA ALA A 57 72.83 0.72 -24.21
C ALA A 57 71.49 1.35 -23.78
N GLY A 58 71.32 2.68 -23.93
CA GLY A 58 70.06 3.34 -23.56
C GLY A 58 68.92 3.11 -24.55
N ILE A 59 69.22 2.88 -25.83
CA ILE A 59 68.23 2.61 -26.87
C ILE A 59 67.36 1.37 -26.57
N PRO A 60 67.93 0.18 -26.28
CA PRO A 60 67.12 -1.00 -25.94
C PRO A 60 66.39 -0.84 -24.60
N LEU A 61 66.95 -0.11 -23.64
CA LEU A 61 66.32 0.14 -22.34
C LEU A 61 65.07 1.03 -22.49
N GLU A 62 65.12 2.06 -23.34
CA GLU A 62 63.97 2.91 -23.64
C GLU A 62 62.87 2.13 -24.36
N ILE A 63 63.24 1.30 -25.35
CA ILE A 63 62.29 0.53 -26.16
C ILE A 63 61.67 -0.62 -25.36
N ARG A 64 62.46 -1.37 -24.58
CA ARG A 64 61.99 -2.61 -23.92
C ARG A 64 61.54 -2.45 -22.47
N LEU A 65 61.89 -1.37 -21.78
CA LEU A 65 61.51 -1.16 -20.38
C LEU A 65 60.72 0.14 -20.16
N PHE A 66 61.28 1.30 -20.50
CA PHE A 66 60.65 2.58 -20.11
C PHE A 66 59.36 2.89 -20.89
N ARG A 67 59.31 2.63 -22.20
CA ARG A 67 58.10 2.83 -23.00
C ARG A 67 56.97 1.87 -22.59
N PRO A 68 57.20 0.56 -22.42
CA PRO A 68 56.18 -0.35 -21.89
C PRO A 68 55.68 -0.01 -20.47
N LEU A 69 56.57 0.42 -19.57
CA LEU A 69 56.19 0.82 -18.20
C LEU A 69 55.18 1.99 -18.20
N ARG A 70 55.32 2.91 -19.16
CA ARG A 70 54.36 4.02 -19.35
C ARG A 70 53.00 3.50 -19.81
N HIS A 71 52.97 2.57 -20.76
CA HIS A 71 51.72 1.98 -21.23
C HIS A 71 51.02 1.24 -20.08
N LEU A 72 51.77 0.47 -19.28
CA LEU A 72 51.25 -0.21 -18.10
C LEU A 72 50.65 0.77 -17.06
N GLN A 73 51.33 1.89 -16.78
CA GLN A 73 50.80 2.91 -15.86
C GLN A 73 49.47 3.49 -16.35
N VAL A 74 49.36 3.79 -17.65
CA VAL A 74 48.11 4.29 -18.25
C VAL A 74 47.01 3.23 -18.17
N GLN A 75 47.35 1.95 -18.41
CA GLN A 75 46.40 0.84 -18.28
C GLN A 75 45.89 0.68 -16.85
N LEU A 76 46.76 0.74 -15.84
CA LEU A 76 46.35 0.66 -14.43
C LEU A 76 45.49 1.85 -14.01
N ALA A 77 45.83 3.06 -14.46
CA ALA A 77 45.01 4.25 -14.20
C ALA A 77 43.63 4.15 -14.88
N ARG A 78 43.57 3.62 -16.11
CA ARG A 78 42.31 3.34 -16.81
C ARG A 78 41.50 2.26 -16.11
N LEU A 79 42.13 1.17 -15.69
CA LEU A 79 41.48 0.11 -14.92
C LEU A 79 40.87 0.65 -13.63
N ALA A 80 41.59 1.55 -12.94
CA ALA A 80 41.12 2.18 -11.72
C ALA A 80 39.96 3.15 -11.93
N ALA A 81 39.95 3.88 -13.05
CA ALA A 81 38.90 4.85 -13.39
C ALA A 81 37.67 4.19 -14.05
N ASN A 82 37.90 3.18 -14.89
CA ASN A 82 36.88 2.46 -15.64
C ASN A 82 37.31 0.99 -15.85
N PRO A 83 36.91 0.09 -14.94
CA PRO A 83 37.25 -1.33 -15.02
C PRO A 83 36.72 -2.03 -16.28
N ASP A 84 35.70 -1.46 -16.94
CA ASP A 84 35.01 -2.03 -18.09
C ASP A 84 35.55 -1.56 -19.45
N ALA A 85 36.57 -0.70 -19.43
CA ALA A 85 37.23 -0.22 -20.65
C ALA A 85 37.77 -1.38 -21.52
N GLN A 86 37.72 -1.19 -22.84
CA GLN A 86 38.16 -2.17 -23.85
C GLN A 86 39.69 -2.40 -23.82
N HIS A 87 40.10 -3.58 -24.30
CA HIS A 87 41.48 -4.10 -24.24
C HIS A 87 42.38 -3.45 -25.31
N ASP A 88 42.70 -2.18 -25.14
CA ASP A 88 43.37 -1.46 -26.23
C ASP A 88 44.89 -1.71 -26.31
N TYR A 89 45.54 -2.18 -25.22
CA TYR A 89 46.99 -2.33 -25.17
C TYR A 89 47.41 -3.50 -24.26
N PRO A 90 48.05 -4.58 -24.77
CA PRO A 90 48.74 -5.56 -23.93
C PRO A 90 50.08 -5.00 -23.40
N PRO A 91 50.62 -5.50 -22.27
CA PRO A 91 51.96 -5.12 -21.83
C PRO A 91 53.01 -5.57 -22.85
N GLU A 92 53.96 -4.69 -23.17
CA GLU A 92 54.97 -4.89 -24.22
C GLU A 92 56.39 -5.08 -23.61
N GLY A 93 57.35 -5.49 -24.43
CA GLY A 93 58.77 -5.53 -24.04
C GLY A 93 59.07 -6.54 -22.91
N TRP A 94 59.82 -6.12 -21.89
CA TRP A 94 60.16 -6.98 -20.75
C TRP A 94 59.01 -7.16 -19.75
N LEU A 95 57.87 -6.51 -19.94
CA LEU A 95 56.72 -6.56 -19.02
C LEU A 95 55.62 -7.53 -19.46
N VAL A 96 55.78 -8.22 -20.60
CA VAL A 96 54.78 -9.15 -21.15
C VAL A 96 54.36 -10.23 -20.15
N SER A 97 55.27 -10.69 -19.30
CA SER A 97 54.98 -11.72 -18.29
C SER A 97 53.97 -11.31 -17.22
N LEU A 98 53.69 -10.00 -17.07
CA LEU A 98 52.68 -9.48 -16.12
C LEU A 98 51.25 -9.54 -16.66
N GLN A 99 51.06 -9.89 -17.93
CA GLN A 99 49.74 -9.94 -18.56
C GLN A 99 48.74 -10.85 -17.81
N PRO A 100 49.09 -12.10 -17.42
CA PRO A 100 48.13 -13.00 -16.76
C PRO A 100 47.67 -12.47 -15.39
N ASP A 101 48.56 -11.83 -14.64
CA ASP A 101 48.23 -11.25 -13.33
C ASP A 101 47.29 -10.05 -13.45
N LEU A 102 47.50 -9.21 -14.48
CA LEU A 102 46.62 -8.08 -14.79
C LEU A 102 45.22 -8.53 -15.23
N GLU A 103 45.13 -9.59 -16.02
CA GLU A 103 43.86 -10.19 -16.42
C GLU A 103 43.12 -10.77 -15.22
N LYS A 104 43.83 -11.49 -14.34
CA LYS A 104 43.25 -12.05 -13.10
C LYS A 104 42.70 -10.97 -12.16
N LEU A 105 43.46 -9.89 -11.94
CA LEU A 105 43.02 -8.74 -11.13
C LEU A 105 41.76 -8.07 -11.71
N ARG A 106 41.72 -7.90 -13.03
CA ARG A 106 40.59 -7.28 -13.72
C ARG A 106 39.33 -8.13 -13.64
N HIS A 107 39.45 -9.44 -13.88
CA HIS A 107 38.33 -10.36 -13.76
C HIS A 107 37.80 -10.44 -12.32
N GLY A 108 38.69 -10.52 -11.33
CA GLY A 108 38.29 -10.48 -9.91
C GLY A 108 37.51 -9.22 -9.58
N TRP A 109 38.01 -8.05 -9.99
CA TRP A 109 37.35 -6.78 -9.70
C TRP A 109 36.00 -6.63 -10.40
N ARG A 110 35.86 -7.07 -11.66
CA ARG A 110 34.59 -7.07 -12.38
C ARG A 110 33.57 -8.00 -11.71
N ASN A 111 33.99 -9.20 -11.31
CA ASN A 111 33.12 -10.15 -10.63
C ASN A 111 32.63 -9.60 -9.28
N ASP A 112 33.53 -9.03 -8.46
CA ASP A 112 33.16 -8.44 -7.16
C ASP A 112 32.16 -7.29 -7.33
N ARG A 113 32.36 -6.45 -8.36
CA ARG A 113 31.44 -5.33 -8.68
C ARG A 113 30.09 -5.83 -9.18
N ALA A 114 30.07 -6.87 -10.01
CA ALA A 114 28.83 -7.50 -10.48
C ALA A 114 28.04 -8.07 -9.30
N LEU A 115 28.69 -8.82 -8.41
CA LEU A 115 28.08 -9.36 -7.18
C LEU A 115 27.51 -8.26 -6.28
N LEU A 116 28.26 -7.16 -6.08
CA LEU A 116 27.76 -6.01 -5.31
C LEU A 116 26.57 -5.33 -5.98
N SER A 117 26.58 -5.19 -7.31
CA SER A 117 25.46 -4.59 -8.04
C SER A 117 24.20 -5.45 -7.96
N GLU A 118 24.34 -6.76 -8.11
CA GLU A 118 23.26 -7.74 -7.99
C GLU A 118 22.67 -7.75 -6.58
N ALA A 119 23.52 -7.78 -5.55
CA ALA A 119 23.10 -7.70 -4.15
C ALA A 119 22.37 -6.38 -3.85
N ARG A 120 22.82 -5.26 -4.43
CA ARG A 120 22.15 -3.95 -4.26
C ARG A 120 20.78 -3.92 -4.93
N ILE A 121 20.68 -4.46 -6.15
CA ILE A 121 19.41 -4.55 -6.89
C ILE A 121 18.43 -5.47 -6.14
N GLN A 122 18.89 -6.62 -5.66
CA GLN A 122 18.07 -7.56 -4.92
C GLN A 122 17.59 -6.96 -3.59
N GLY A 123 18.48 -6.33 -2.82
CA GLY A 123 18.11 -5.64 -1.58
C GLY A 123 17.12 -4.50 -1.81
N ALA A 124 17.25 -3.75 -2.91
CA ALA A 124 16.29 -2.70 -3.27
C ALA A 124 14.91 -3.28 -3.62
N LYS A 125 14.86 -4.40 -4.35
CA LYS A 125 13.60 -5.11 -4.67
C LYS A 125 12.90 -5.64 -3.42
N ASP A 126 13.65 -6.25 -2.51
CA ASP A 126 13.08 -6.81 -1.28
C ASP A 126 12.54 -5.69 -0.36
N ALA A 127 13.25 -4.56 -0.26
CA ALA A 127 12.78 -3.39 0.47
C ALA A 127 11.51 -2.77 -0.14
N ALA A 128 11.46 -2.65 -1.48
CA ALA A 128 10.29 -2.14 -2.19
C ALA A 128 9.06 -3.05 -1.99
N ARG A 129 9.27 -4.37 -2.04
CA ARG A 129 8.20 -5.35 -1.78
C ARG A 129 7.64 -5.22 -0.36
N ILE A 130 8.51 -5.15 0.65
CA ILE A 130 8.06 -5.01 2.05
C ILE A 130 7.29 -3.69 2.25
N ARG A 131 7.77 -2.59 1.65
CA ARG A 131 7.06 -1.29 1.68
C ARG A 131 5.67 -1.39 1.05
N GLN A 132 5.56 -2.01 -0.12
CA GLN A 132 4.28 -2.18 -0.82
C GLN A 132 3.31 -3.07 -0.03
N GLU A 133 3.79 -4.15 0.59
CA GLU A 133 2.99 -5.02 1.45
C GLU A 133 2.47 -4.25 2.69
N LEU A 134 3.29 -3.40 3.30
CA LEU A 134 2.88 -2.57 4.45
C LEU A 134 1.88 -1.47 4.06
N GLU A 135 2.07 -0.80 2.92
CA GLU A 135 1.14 0.22 2.42
C GLU A 135 -0.23 -0.40 2.09
N ALA A 136 -0.25 -1.58 1.45
CA ALA A 136 -1.49 -2.31 1.18
C ALA A 136 -2.23 -2.70 2.47
N LEU A 137 -1.51 -3.15 3.50
CA LEU A 137 -2.10 -3.45 4.81
C LEU A 137 -2.69 -2.20 5.47
N LEU A 138 -2.02 -1.06 5.39
CA LEU A 138 -2.50 0.21 5.94
C LEU A 138 -3.80 0.69 5.27
N GLN A 139 -3.96 0.45 3.97
CA GLN A 139 -5.18 0.82 3.23
C GLN A 139 -6.41 -0.02 3.63
N VAL A 140 -6.22 -1.30 3.95
CA VAL A 140 -7.33 -2.22 4.31
C VAL A 140 -7.75 -2.07 5.78
N LEU A 141 -6.87 -1.53 6.63
CA LEU A 141 -7.15 -1.34 8.05
C LEU A 141 -8.30 -0.33 8.26
N LYS A 142 -9.43 -0.83 8.78
CA LYS A 142 -10.60 -0.03 9.15
C LYS A 142 -10.41 0.80 10.41
N VAL A 143 -9.34 0.55 11.17
CA VAL A 143 -9.03 1.28 12.40
C VAL A 143 -8.25 2.54 12.00
N PRO A 144 -8.75 3.74 12.32
CA PRO A 144 -8.02 4.98 12.16
C PRO A 144 -6.65 4.91 12.84
N LEU A 145 -5.60 5.16 12.07
CA LEU A 145 -4.21 5.08 12.50
C LEU A 145 -3.50 6.39 12.15
N LEU A 146 -2.82 6.97 13.14
CA LEU A 146 -1.97 8.16 13.00
C LEU A 146 -0.57 7.83 13.54
N LEU A 147 0.46 8.18 12.80
CA LEU A 147 1.85 8.14 13.26
C LEU A 147 2.34 9.57 13.45
N CYS A 148 2.96 9.88 14.58
CA CYS A 148 3.54 11.18 14.83
C CYS A 148 4.99 11.11 15.31
N ASP A 149 5.77 12.15 14.98
CA ASP A 149 7.14 12.30 15.45
C ASP A 149 7.20 12.75 16.93
N SER A 150 8.42 12.90 17.46
CA SER A 150 8.66 13.41 18.82
C SER A 150 8.22 14.87 19.03
N HIS A 151 8.04 15.62 17.93
CA HIS A 151 7.51 16.99 17.91
C HIS A 151 5.99 17.04 17.67
N GLN A 152 5.32 15.88 17.70
CA GLN A 152 3.87 15.73 17.54
C GLN A 152 3.38 16.16 16.17
N ARG A 153 4.22 16.06 15.13
CA ARG A 153 3.81 16.25 13.74
C ARG A 153 3.35 14.93 13.15
N LEU A 154 2.27 14.95 12.39
CA LEU A 154 1.75 13.79 11.70
C LEU A 154 2.72 13.38 10.58
N LEU A 155 3.21 12.14 10.65
CA LEU A 155 4.10 11.53 9.66
C LEU A 155 3.34 10.64 8.68
N LEU A 156 2.28 10.01 9.16
CA LEU A 156 1.45 9.08 8.38
C LEU A 156 0.04 9.02 8.97
N PHE A 157 -0.94 8.84 8.11
CA PHE A 157 -2.29 8.44 8.49
C PHE A 157 -2.88 7.53 7.43
N ASN A 158 -3.79 6.64 7.81
CA ASN A 158 -4.45 5.72 6.89
C ASN A 158 -5.82 6.25 6.41
N PRO A 159 -6.43 5.65 5.37
CA PRO A 159 -7.74 6.10 4.86
C PRO A 159 -8.86 6.08 5.89
N ALA A 160 -8.80 5.19 6.90
CA ALA A 160 -9.77 5.18 7.99
C ALA A 160 -9.68 6.45 8.86
N ALA A 161 -8.48 6.99 9.08
CA ALA A 161 -8.28 8.25 9.77
C ALA A 161 -8.74 9.44 8.91
N GLU A 162 -8.49 9.40 7.60
CA GLU A 162 -9.00 10.40 6.66
C GLU A 162 -10.52 10.48 6.68
N HIS A 163 -11.20 9.34 6.62
CA HIS A 163 -12.66 9.29 6.71
C HIS A 163 -13.17 9.74 8.09
N LEU A 164 -12.43 9.47 9.18
CA LEU A 164 -12.82 9.91 10.52
C LEU A 164 -12.75 11.45 10.66
N PHE A 165 -11.76 12.07 10.04
CA PHE A 165 -11.47 13.50 10.14
C PHE A 165 -11.76 14.28 8.85
N ALA A 166 -12.62 13.76 7.95
CA ALA A 166 -12.90 14.37 6.65
C ALA A 166 -13.34 15.85 6.73
N ASP A 167 -14.04 16.22 7.81
CA ASP A 167 -14.53 17.58 8.05
C ASP A 167 -13.51 18.47 8.81
N ASN A 168 -12.32 17.95 9.16
CA ASN A 168 -11.32 18.66 9.94
C ASN A 168 -10.10 19.07 9.08
N PRO A 169 -9.95 20.37 8.74
CA PRO A 169 -8.87 20.86 7.88
C PRO A 169 -7.47 20.78 8.52
N ALA A 170 -7.37 20.41 9.79
CA ALA A 170 -6.10 20.18 10.48
C ALA A 170 -5.47 18.82 10.17
N LEU A 171 -6.20 17.91 9.50
CA LEU A 171 -5.64 16.64 9.04
C LEU A 171 -4.72 16.92 7.84
N GLY A 172 -3.44 16.56 7.97
CA GLY A 172 -2.46 16.68 6.89
C GLY A 172 -1.07 16.26 7.36
N LEU A 173 -0.23 15.82 6.43
CA LEU A 173 1.14 15.44 6.74
C LEU A 173 1.95 16.66 7.19
N GLY A 174 2.80 16.49 8.19
CA GLY A 174 3.60 17.55 8.81
C GLY A 174 2.81 18.54 9.69
N ARG A 175 1.47 18.45 9.72
CA ARG A 175 0.62 19.23 10.63
C ARG A 175 0.78 18.74 12.06
N ARG A 176 0.52 19.62 13.01
CA ARG A 176 0.65 19.27 14.43
C ARG A 176 -0.60 18.55 14.93
N LEU A 177 -0.38 17.52 15.75
CA LEU A 177 -1.43 16.70 16.31
C LEU A 177 -2.37 17.47 17.25
N ASP A 178 -1.88 18.52 17.92
CA ASP A 178 -2.70 19.38 18.80
C ASP A 178 -3.72 20.23 18.03
N GLU A 179 -3.50 20.50 16.74
CA GLU A 179 -4.49 21.15 15.88
C GLU A 179 -5.62 20.18 15.50
N LEU A 180 -5.28 18.89 15.31
CA LEU A 180 -6.25 17.83 14.96
C LEU A 180 -7.05 17.35 16.18
N LEU A 181 -6.35 17.11 17.29
CA LEU A 181 -6.86 16.59 18.55
C LEU A 181 -6.41 17.51 19.71
N PRO A 182 -7.13 18.63 19.95
CA PRO A 182 -6.76 19.60 20.97
C PRO A 182 -7.09 19.08 22.39
N ALA A 183 -6.26 18.17 22.89
CA ALA A 183 -6.42 17.56 24.20
C ALA A 183 -5.12 17.63 25.03
N PRO A 184 -5.10 18.38 26.14
CA PRO A 184 -3.92 18.46 27.02
C PRO A 184 -3.45 17.10 27.56
N SER A 185 -4.40 16.19 27.79
CA SER A 185 -4.13 14.83 28.26
C SER A 185 -3.43 13.96 27.22
N LEU A 186 -3.67 14.18 25.93
CA LEU A 186 -2.99 13.49 24.84
C LEU A 186 -1.51 13.89 24.77
N LEU A 187 -1.24 15.20 24.93
CA LEU A 187 0.11 15.76 24.91
C LEU A 187 0.96 15.19 26.05
N ASP A 188 0.43 15.18 27.27
CA ASP A 188 1.07 14.56 28.43
C ASP A 188 1.29 13.06 28.21
N ALA A 189 0.30 12.38 27.61
CA ALA A 189 0.38 10.96 27.36
C ALA A 189 1.52 10.58 26.40
N LEU A 190 1.69 11.34 25.32
CA LEU A 190 2.75 11.14 24.32
C LEU A 190 4.16 11.38 24.90
N GLN A 191 4.31 12.35 25.79
CA GLN A 191 5.59 12.65 26.45
C GLN A 191 6.02 11.52 27.39
N HIS A 192 5.06 10.88 28.07
CA HIS A 192 5.31 9.82 29.05
C HIS A 192 5.04 8.41 28.53
N LEU A 193 5.05 8.21 27.20
CA LEU A 193 4.88 6.90 26.60
C LEU A 193 6.04 5.97 26.96
N PRO A 194 5.77 4.74 27.44
CA PRO A 194 6.79 3.75 27.76
C PRO A 194 7.73 3.46 26.58
N LYS A 195 9.02 3.25 26.87
CA LYS A 195 10.04 2.96 25.86
C LYS A 195 10.02 1.51 25.35
N ASP A 196 9.33 0.63 26.05
CA ASP A 196 9.17 -0.79 25.72
C ASP A 196 8.07 -1.06 24.69
N GLY A 197 7.36 -0.01 24.23
CA GLY A 197 6.26 -0.12 23.27
C GLY A 197 4.93 -0.56 23.89
N SER A 198 4.82 -0.62 25.21
CA SER A 198 3.55 -0.91 25.89
C SER A 198 2.50 0.17 25.59
N SER A 199 1.24 -0.25 25.48
CA SER A 199 0.10 0.60 25.16
C SER A 199 -0.31 1.47 26.33
N ARG A 200 -0.57 2.75 26.07
CA ARG A 200 -1.27 3.65 26.98
C ARG A 200 -2.61 4.02 26.35
N GLN A 201 -3.71 3.61 26.99
CA GLN A 201 -5.04 3.98 26.53
C GLN A 201 -5.49 5.30 27.17
N LEU A 202 -6.18 6.11 26.39
CA LEU A 202 -6.68 7.41 26.80
C LEU A 202 -8.04 7.69 26.17
N LEU A 203 -8.91 8.38 26.90
CA LEU A 203 -10.26 8.71 26.45
C LEU A 203 -10.31 10.21 26.15
N LEU A 204 -10.62 10.56 24.89
CA LEU A 204 -10.60 11.92 24.38
C LEU A 204 -12.01 12.44 24.07
N PRO A 205 -12.49 13.49 24.74
CA PRO A 205 -13.71 14.17 24.34
C PRO A 205 -13.44 15.16 23.19
N GLN A 206 -14.21 15.08 22.10
CA GLN A 206 -14.14 16.03 20.98
C GLN A 206 -15.52 16.24 20.35
N ASN A 207 -16.02 17.48 20.32
CA ASN A 207 -17.27 17.87 19.63
C ASN A 207 -18.46 16.91 19.85
N GLN A 208 -18.74 16.55 21.12
CA GLN A 208 -19.80 15.61 21.54
C GLN A 208 -19.53 14.11 21.24
N ARG A 209 -18.38 13.78 20.68
CA ARG A 209 -17.88 12.41 20.53
C ARG A 209 -16.83 12.09 21.57
N TRP A 210 -16.70 10.80 21.86
CA TRP A 210 -15.66 10.25 22.72
C TRP A 210 -14.82 9.29 21.91
N PHE A 211 -13.52 9.56 21.82
CA PHE A 211 -12.57 8.69 21.15
C PHE A 211 -11.78 7.90 22.19
N LEU A 212 -11.80 6.58 22.07
CA LEU A 212 -10.86 5.73 22.76
C LEU A 212 -9.57 5.69 21.93
N CYS A 213 -8.48 6.14 22.52
CA CYS A 213 -7.19 6.27 21.87
C CYS A 213 -6.22 5.25 22.47
N ASP A 214 -5.60 4.41 21.66
CA ASP A 214 -4.47 3.56 22.08
C ASP A 214 -3.17 4.16 21.53
N LEU A 215 -2.26 4.49 22.44
CA LEU A 215 -1.00 5.17 22.17
C LEU A 215 0.17 4.21 22.43
N ARG A 216 1.07 4.07 21.46
CA ARG A 216 2.24 3.19 21.58
C ARG A 216 3.49 3.87 21.04
N ARG A 217 4.65 3.59 21.63
CA ARG A 217 5.93 4.01 21.07
C ARG A 217 6.43 2.98 20.06
N VAL A 218 6.87 3.43 18.89
CA VAL A 218 7.42 2.53 17.86
C VAL A 218 8.87 2.19 18.21
N ILE A 219 9.13 0.94 18.58
CA ILE A 219 10.39 0.44 19.17
C ILE A 219 11.60 0.62 18.21
N ALA A 220 11.36 0.58 16.89
CA ALA A 220 12.41 0.69 15.86
C ALA A 220 12.69 2.13 15.37
N SER A 221 11.98 3.14 15.89
CA SER A 221 12.02 4.53 15.39
C SER A 221 12.77 5.49 16.31
N GLN A 222 13.06 6.72 15.83
CA GLN A 222 13.64 7.82 16.63
C GLN A 222 12.60 8.48 17.57
N GLY A 223 11.79 7.68 18.27
CA GLY A 223 10.83 8.16 19.26
C GLY A 223 9.46 8.52 18.71
N GLU A 224 9.06 7.95 17.58
CA GLU A 224 7.72 8.10 17.01
C GLU A 224 6.66 7.41 17.88
N ALA A 225 5.44 7.94 17.82
CA ALA A 225 4.29 7.39 18.51
C ALA A 225 3.19 7.04 17.52
N LEU A 226 2.65 5.84 17.68
CA LEU A 226 1.48 5.33 16.97
C LEU A 226 0.23 5.59 17.80
N ILE A 227 -0.80 6.09 17.14
CA ILE A 227 -2.10 6.41 17.74
C ILE A 227 -3.18 5.71 16.93
N THR A 228 -4.00 4.89 17.59
CA THR A 228 -5.22 4.36 16.99
C THR A 228 -6.45 4.94 17.68
N LEU A 229 -7.52 5.18 16.92
CA LEU A 229 -8.72 5.83 17.41
C LEU A 229 -9.95 4.95 17.17
N GLU A 230 -10.80 4.82 18.17
CA GLU A 230 -12.11 4.17 18.09
C GLU A 230 -13.19 5.15 18.57
N ASP A 231 -14.27 5.32 17.80
CA ASP A 231 -15.42 6.10 18.26
C ASP A 231 -16.18 5.31 19.33
N ALA A 232 -16.00 5.69 20.59
CA ALA A 232 -16.60 5.08 21.76
C ALA A 232 -17.89 5.80 22.21
N THR A 233 -18.43 6.73 21.41
CA THR A 233 -19.53 7.62 21.81
C THR A 233 -20.79 6.83 22.17
N GLU A 234 -21.22 5.88 21.34
CA GLU A 234 -22.41 5.06 21.62
C GLU A 234 -22.18 4.11 22.79
N ARG A 235 -20.99 3.49 22.86
CA ARG A 235 -20.63 2.59 23.96
C ARG A 235 -20.68 3.30 25.31
N GLN A 236 -20.14 4.52 25.39
CA GLN A 236 -20.16 5.33 26.60
C GLN A 236 -21.55 5.88 26.92
N ARG A 237 -22.32 6.28 25.90
CA ARG A 237 -23.72 6.72 26.08
C ARG A 237 -24.59 5.60 26.63
N ASN A 238 -24.40 4.36 26.15
CA ASN A 238 -25.11 3.18 26.63
C ASN A 238 -24.72 2.85 28.08
N ASP A 239 -23.44 2.92 28.42
CA ASP A 239 -22.97 2.65 29.80
C ASP A 239 -23.54 3.64 30.82
N LEU A 240 -23.72 4.91 30.45
CA LEU A 240 -24.29 5.93 31.35
C LEU A 240 -25.83 5.85 31.46
N ARG A 241 -26.52 5.24 30.48
CA ARG A 241 -27.98 5.25 30.37
C ARG A 241 -28.68 4.47 31.49
N TRP A 242 -28.14 3.32 31.89
CA TRP A 242 -28.71 2.48 32.95
C TRP A 242 -28.06 2.68 34.32
N ARG A 243 -26.80 3.12 34.38
CA ARG A 243 -26.10 3.38 35.64
C ARG A 243 -26.79 4.46 36.47
N LYS A 244 -27.32 5.50 35.82
CA LYS A 244 -27.97 6.64 36.49
C LYS A 244 -29.31 6.27 37.14
N PRO A 245 -30.25 5.56 36.46
CA PRO A 245 -31.42 5.00 37.11
C PRO A 245 -31.07 4.00 38.22
N LEU A 246 -30.11 3.09 37.97
CA LEU A 246 -29.74 2.06 38.95
C LEU A 246 -29.15 2.67 40.23
N SER A 247 -28.33 3.73 40.12
CA SER A 247 -27.74 4.40 41.26
C SER A 247 -28.74 5.18 42.11
N SER A 248 -29.90 5.56 41.56
CA SER A 248 -31.02 6.12 42.32
C SER A 248 -31.94 5.06 42.93
N LEU A 249 -32.16 3.93 42.24
CA LEU A 249 -33.11 2.89 42.67
C LEU A 249 -32.57 2.04 43.83
N LEU A 250 -31.29 1.66 43.79
CA LEU A 250 -30.70 0.78 44.80
C LEU A 250 -30.68 1.40 46.21
N PRO A 251 -30.30 2.68 46.41
CA PRO A 251 -30.39 3.31 47.72
C PRO A 251 -31.82 3.40 48.26
N ALA A 252 -32.80 3.71 47.39
CA ALA A 252 -34.21 3.77 47.78
C ALA A 252 -34.74 2.40 48.23
N LEU A 253 -34.44 1.34 47.47
CA LEU A 253 -34.76 -0.05 47.84
C LEU A 253 -34.18 -0.42 49.20
N ARG A 254 -32.90 -0.09 49.44
CA ARG A 254 -32.23 -0.37 50.71
C ARG A 254 -32.84 0.43 51.87
N GLY A 255 -33.24 1.69 51.62
CA GLY A 255 -33.90 2.55 52.60
C GLY A 255 -35.24 1.98 53.08
N HIS A 256 -36.13 1.65 52.15
CA HIS A 256 -37.43 1.05 52.49
C HIS A 256 -37.30 -0.33 53.14
N ALA A 257 -36.34 -1.16 52.68
CA ALA A 257 -36.05 -2.45 53.31
C ALA A 257 -35.53 -2.31 54.75
N ALA A 258 -34.67 -1.33 55.01
CA ALA A 258 -34.16 -1.03 56.35
C ALA A 258 -35.28 -0.53 57.27
N ASN A 259 -36.13 0.39 56.80
CA ASN A 259 -37.28 0.87 57.57
C ASN A 259 -38.25 -0.26 57.93
N LEU A 260 -38.54 -1.16 56.99
CA LEU A 260 -39.36 -2.35 57.23
C LEU A 260 -38.73 -3.28 58.27
N ALA A 261 -37.42 -3.52 58.20
CA ALA A 261 -36.71 -4.34 59.16
C ALA A 261 -36.74 -3.72 60.56
N THR A 262 -36.45 -2.42 60.70
CA THR A 262 -36.47 -1.71 61.99
C THR A 262 -37.88 -1.64 62.57
N ALA A 263 -38.91 -1.34 61.76
CA ALA A 263 -40.29 -1.33 62.21
C ALA A 263 -40.76 -2.73 62.65
N GLY A 264 -40.37 -3.77 61.90
CA GLY A 264 -40.63 -5.17 62.23
C GLY A 264 -39.96 -5.59 63.55
N GLU A 265 -38.70 -5.24 63.76
CA GLU A 265 -37.96 -5.50 65.00
C GLU A 265 -38.64 -4.83 66.21
N VAL A 266 -39.01 -3.55 66.09
CA VAL A 266 -39.68 -2.80 67.16
C VAL A 266 -41.04 -3.41 67.50
N LEU A 267 -41.83 -3.84 66.50
CA LEU A 267 -43.10 -4.54 66.74
C LEU A 267 -42.90 -5.92 67.38
N SER A 268 -41.85 -6.65 66.99
CA SER A 268 -41.54 -7.97 67.54
C SER A 268 -41.06 -7.93 69.00
N SER A 269 -40.46 -6.82 69.43
CA SER A 269 -39.96 -6.62 70.80
C SER A 269 -41.06 -6.48 71.88
N GLY A 270 -42.33 -6.38 71.48
CA GLY A 270 -43.50 -6.42 72.37
C GLY A 270 -43.72 -5.18 73.26
N ASN A 271 -42.88 -4.15 73.14
CA ASN A 271 -42.85 -2.98 74.04
C ASN A 271 -43.44 -1.70 73.41
N THR A 272 -44.55 -1.81 72.67
CA THR A 272 -45.14 -0.69 71.91
C THR A 272 -46.55 -0.31 72.38
N SER A 273 -46.87 0.98 72.39
CA SER A 273 -48.22 1.47 72.70
C SER A 273 -49.19 1.21 71.53
N PRO A 274 -50.51 1.10 71.76
CA PRO A 274 -51.48 0.83 70.69
C PRO A 274 -51.46 1.86 69.54
N ASP A 275 -51.24 3.14 69.86
CA ASP A 275 -51.10 4.22 68.87
C ASP A 275 -49.82 4.06 68.05
N LEU A 276 -48.69 3.76 68.70
CA LEU A 276 -47.41 3.51 68.03
C LEU A 276 -47.46 2.28 67.13
N ASN A 277 -48.15 1.22 67.56
CA ASN A 277 -48.34 0.00 66.78
C ASN A 277 -49.13 0.29 65.48
N SER A 278 -50.23 1.04 65.55
CA SER A 278 -50.99 1.41 64.34
C SER A 278 -50.18 2.28 63.37
N ARG A 279 -49.35 3.21 63.89
CA ARG A 279 -48.47 4.05 63.08
C ARG A 279 -47.36 3.25 62.41
N LEU A 280 -46.74 2.32 63.13
CA LEU A 280 -45.70 1.41 62.59
C LEU A 280 -46.29 0.48 61.53
N GLN A 281 -47.47 -0.10 61.75
CA GLN A 281 -48.16 -0.91 60.73
C GLN A 281 -48.49 -0.12 59.47
N THR A 282 -48.94 1.13 59.63
CA THR A 282 -49.23 2.02 58.49
C THR A 282 -47.95 2.38 57.72
N ALA A 283 -46.86 2.69 58.43
CA ALA A 283 -45.56 2.97 57.83
C ALA A 283 -44.99 1.74 57.10
N MET A 284 -45.09 0.54 57.70
CA MET A 284 -44.68 -0.71 57.04
C MET A 284 -45.52 -1.00 55.80
N HIS A 285 -46.83 -0.73 55.82
CA HIS A 285 -47.65 -0.90 54.63
C HIS A 285 -47.23 0.05 53.50
N GLN A 286 -46.95 1.31 53.82
CA GLN A 286 -46.47 2.31 52.87
C GLN A 286 -45.09 1.94 52.31
N ASP A 287 -44.14 1.55 53.16
CA ASP A 287 -42.79 1.14 52.73
C ASP A 287 -42.82 -0.16 51.91
N SER A 288 -43.72 -1.10 52.22
CA SER A 288 -43.93 -2.31 51.42
C SER A 288 -44.48 -2.01 50.03
N GLN A 289 -45.45 -1.10 49.91
CA GLN A 289 -45.97 -0.64 48.62
C GLN A 289 -44.88 0.09 47.81
N ALA A 290 -44.12 0.99 48.45
CA ALA A 290 -43.01 1.68 47.80
C ALA A 290 -41.93 0.72 47.30
N LEU A 291 -41.57 -0.28 48.11
CA LEU A 291 -40.60 -1.31 47.73
C LEU A 291 -41.09 -2.17 46.55
N SER A 292 -42.38 -2.52 46.53
CA SER A 292 -42.98 -3.23 45.39
C SER A 292 -42.95 -2.41 44.11
N GLY A 293 -43.24 -1.09 44.20
CA GLY A 293 -43.12 -0.17 43.07
C GLY A 293 -41.69 -0.08 42.52
N LEU A 294 -40.71 0.08 43.41
CA LEU A 294 -39.28 0.14 43.04
C LEU A 294 -38.77 -1.16 42.42
N ILE A 295 -39.23 -2.32 42.89
CA ILE A 295 -38.91 -3.62 42.27
C ILE A 295 -39.47 -3.69 40.84
N ASN A 296 -40.68 -3.18 40.62
CA ASN A 296 -41.29 -3.14 39.29
C ASN A 296 -40.53 -2.19 38.34
N GLU A 297 -40.12 -1.02 38.82
CA GLU A 297 -39.27 -0.10 38.04
C GLU A 297 -37.91 -0.71 37.69
N LEU A 298 -37.29 -1.43 38.64
CA LEU A 298 -36.04 -2.16 38.39
C LEU A 298 -36.23 -3.26 37.34
N ALA A 299 -37.33 -4.01 37.41
CA ALA A 299 -37.67 -5.03 36.44
C ALA A 299 -37.85 -4.44 35.03
N GLN A 300 -38.58 -3.32 34.91
CA GLN A 300 -38.74 -2.61 33.64
C GLN A 300 -37.42 -2.07 33.09
N LEU A 301 -36.54 -1.55 33.95
CA LEU A 301 -35.20 -1.11 33.55
C LEU A 301 -34.37 -2.29 33.00
N LEU A 302 -34.36 -3.43 33.68
CA LEU A 302 -33.66 -4.64 33.25
C LEU A 302 -34.22 -5.22 31.95
N GLU A 303 -35.54 -5.16 31.76
CA GLU A 303 -36.23 -5.56 30.53
C GLU A 303 -35.88 -4.63 29.37
N SER A 304 -35.84 -3.30 29.61
CA SER A 304 -35.42 -2.33 28.60
C SER A 304 -33.97 -2.53 28.16
N LEU A 305 -33.07 -2.92 29.07
CA LEU A 305 -31.67 -3.26 28.75
C LEU A 305 -31.55 -4.50 27.87
N HIS A 306 -32.45 -5.48 28.06
CA HIS A 306 -32.49 -6.68 27.23
C HIS A 306 -33.04 -6.41 25.82
N LEU A 307 -33.92 -5.42 25.66
CA LEU A 307 -34.61 -5.12 24.39
C LEU A 307 -33.87 -4.12 23.48
N GLU A 308 -32.76 -3.52 23.90
CA GLU A 308 -32.07 -2.51 23.10
C GLU A 308 -31.45 -3.08 21.80
N GLN A 309 -31.95 -2.57 20.66
CA GLN A 309 -31.56 -2.90 19.28
C GLN A 309 -30.14 -2.42 18.89
N GLY A 310 -29.45 -1.67 19.76
CA GLY A 310 -28.11 -1.10 19.50
C GLY A 310 -26.97 -2.12 19.38
N ARG A 311 -27.25 -3.41 19.61
CA ARG A 311 -26.30 -4.52 19.43
C ARG A 311 -26.46 -5.29 18.11
N LEU A 312 -27.45 -4.97 17.27
CA LEU A 312 -27.64 -5.64 15.99
C LEU A 312 -26.61 -5.13 14.97
N SER A 313 -25.64 -5.99 14.65
CA SER A 313 -24.61 -5.75 13.63
C SER A 313 -25.01 -6.33 12.28
N ASP A 314 -24.51 -5.74 11.20
CA ASP A 314 -24.59 -6.35 9.87
C ASP A 314 -23.83 -7.68 9.91
N THR A 315 -24.54 -8.78 9.68
CA THR A 315 -24.04 -10.15 9.78
C THR A 315 -24.23 -10.84 8.44
N TRP A 316 -23.17 -11.46 7.94
CA TRP A 316 -23.23 -12.29 6.74
C TRP A 316 -23.70 -13.69 7.10
N SER A 317 -24.75 -14.18 6.43
CA SER A 317 -25.38 -15.45 6.81
C SER A 317 -24.42 -16.65 6.76
N ASN A 318 -23.45 -16.64 5.84
CA ASN A 318 -22.48 -17.72 5.73
C ASN A 318 -21.55 -17.81 6.95
N ASP A 319 -21.17 -16.67 7.52
CA ASP A 319 -20.31 -16.64 8.70
C ASP A 319 -21.06 -17.18 9.93
N LEU A 320 -22.36 -16.89 10.02
CA LEU A 320 -23.25 -17.45 11.04
C LEU A 320 -23.30 -18.99 10.93
N TRP A 321 -23.44 -19.53 9.72
CA TRP A 321 -23.45 -20.98 9.49
C TRP A 321 -22.10 -21.63 9.81
N GLN A 322 -21.00 -21.04 9.38
CA GLN A 322 -19.66 -21.54 9.66
C GLN A 322 -19.34 -21.57 11.16
N ALA A 323 -19.90 -20.64 11.94
CA ALA A 323 -19.76 -20.63 13.39
C ALA A 323 -20.73 -21.60 14.09
N LEU A 324 -21.93 -21.82 13.53
CA LEU A 324 -22.93 -22.71 14.12
C LEU A 324 -22.63 -24.20 13.89
N VAL A 325 -22.24 -24.61 12.67
CA VAL A 325 -22.05 -26.02 12.31
C VAL A 325 -21.10 -26.77 13.26
N PRO A 326 -19.90 -26.24 13.61
CA PRO A 326 -19.01 -26.93 14.55
C PRO A 326 -19.58 -27.09 15.96
N SER A 327 -20.44 -26.17 16.42
CA SER A 327 -21.05 -26.24 17.76
C SER A 327 -22.15 -27.30 17.89
N LEU A 328 -22.60 -27.86 16.75
CA LEU A 328 -23.62 -28.90 16.66
C LEU A 328 -23.03 -30.32 16.67
N GLU A 329 -21.74 -30.50 16.38
CA GLU A 329 -21.08 -31.81 16.36
C GLU A 329 -21.25 -32.62 17.67
N PRO A 330 -21.07 -32.03 18.88
CA PRO A 330 -21.23 -32.76 20.13
C PRO A 330 -22.66 -33.30 20.34
N GLN A 331 -23.65 -32.67 19.70
CA GLN A 331 -25.07 -33.03 19.82
C GLN A 331 -25.50 -34.03 18.73
N GLN A 332 -24.58 -34.49 17.87
CA GLN A 332 -24.86 -35.36 16.72
C GLN A 332 -25.98 -34.77 15.84
N LEU A 333 -25.81 -33.50 15.48
CA LEU A 333 -26.70 -32.73 14.63
C LEU A 333 -25.94 -32.31 13.38
N THR A 334 -26.57 -32.46 12.22
CA THR A 334 -26.04 -31.96 10.95
C THR A 334 -26.97 -30.86 10.42
N LEU A 335 -26.37 -29.73 10.04
CA LEU A 335 -27.07 -28.59 9.46
C LEU A 335 -26.45 -28.28 8.10
N THR A 336 -27.25 -28.38 7.04
CA THR A 336 -26.81 -28.11 5.67
C THR A 336 -27.34 -26.73 5.25
N PRO A 337 -26.48 -25.70 5.17
CA PRO A 337 -26.91 -24.41 4.65
C PRO A 337 -27.19 -24.52 3.14
N ILE A 338 -28.37 -24.09 2.73
CA ILE A 338 -28.85 -24.08 1.35
C ILE A 338 -29.18 -22.64 0.93
N GLY A 339 -29.21 -22.38 -0.38
CA GLY A 339 -29.56 -21.07 -0.95
C GLY A 339 -28.37 -20.10 -1.09
N ILE A 340 -28.69 -18.86 -1.45
CA ILE A 340 -27.70 -17.78 -1.65
C ILE A 340 -27.51 -17.02 -0.34
N PRO A 341 -26.28 -16.80 0.15
CA PRO A 341 -26.04 -16.04 1.37
C PRO A 341 -26.52 -14.58 1.30
N VAL A 342 -26.98 -14.04 2.43
CA VAL A 342 -27.61 -12.73 2.53
C VAL A 342 -27.09 -11.97 3.75
N TRP A 343 -27.09 -10.64 3.67
CA TRP A 343 -26.86 -9.76 4.82
C TRP A 343 -28.13 -9.61 5.67
N LEU A 344 -28.00 -9.86 6.96
CA LEU A 344 -29.04 -9.61 7.96
C LEU A 344 -28.51 -8.76 9.10
N ARG A 345 -29.38 -8.15 9.89
CA ARG A 345 -28.99 -7.52 11.16
C ARG A 345 -29.27 -8.47 12.30
N ALA A 346 -28.21 -8.91 12.98
CA ALA A 346 -28.29 -9.84 14.09
C ALA A 346 -27.30 -9.48 15.20
N ASP A 347 -27.66 -9.85 16.43
CA ASP A 347 -26.71 -10.06 17.51
C ASP A 347 -26.17 -11.47 17.38
N SER A 348 -25.08 -11.62 16.62
CA SER A 348 -24.55 -12.92 16.20
C SER A 348 -24.35 -13.92 17.36
N PRO A 349 -23.73 -13.55 18.50
CA PRO A 349 -23.57 -14.48 19.62
C PRO A 349 -24.90 -14.99 20.20
N SER A 350 -25.87 -14.11 20.44
CA SER A 350 -27.16 -14.52 20.99
C SER A 350 -28.00 -15.31 19.98
N LEU A 351 -27.96 -14.95 18.70
CA LEU A 351 -28.66 -15.69 17.64
C LEU A 351 -28.08 -17.08 17.45
N LEU A 352 -26.74 -17.23 17.47
CA LEU A 352 -26.07 -18.51 17.33
C LEU A 352 -26.43 -19.46 18.48
N ALA A 353 -26.37 -18.96 19.72
CA ALA A 353 -26.79 -19.73 20.89
C ALA A 353 -28.28 -20.12 20.84
N LEU A 354 -29.15 -19.22 20.36
CA LEU A 354 -30.57 -19.54 20.16
C LEU A 354 -30.75 -20.66 19.15
N LEU A 355 -30.08 -20.58 17.99
CA LEU A 355 -30.16 -21.60 16.94
C LEU A 355 -29.61 -22.95 17.41
N GLN A 356 -28.53 -22.94 18.19
CA GLN A 356 -27.95 -24.16 18.77
C GLN A 356 -28.93 -24.84 19.73
N ARG A 357 -29.53 -24.07 20.66
CA ARG A 357 -30.52 -24.62 21.60
C ARG A 357 -31.77 -25.11 20.86
N LEU A 358 -32.24 -24.34 19.89
CA LEU A 358 -33.42 -24.64 19.10
C LEU A 358 -33.24 -25.90 18.24
N LEU A 359 -32.08 -26.11 17.60
CA LEU A 359 -31.80 -27.34 16.85
C LEU A 359 -31.78 -28.59 17.77
N GLY A 360 -31.31 -28.43 19.01
CA GLY A 360 -31.41 -29.46 20.04
C GLY A 360 -32.86 -29.83 20.39
N GLU A 361 -33.74 -28.84 20.53
CA GLU A 361 -35.16 -29.07 20.79
C GLU A 361 -35.91 -29.60 19.55
N LEU A 362 -35.54 -29.16 18.35
CA LEU A 362 -36.04 -29.70 17.08
C LEU A 362 -35.73 -31.19 16.95
N LYS A 363 -34.53 -31.63 17.31
CA LYS A 363 -34.18 -33.06 17.33
C LYS A 363 -35.06 -33.87 18.27
N LYS A 364 -35.35 -33.34 19.47
CA LYS A 364 -36.22 -34.02 20.44
C LYS A 364 -37.67 -34.11 19.96
N ALA A 365 -38.19 -33.03 19.37
CA ALA A 365 -39.58 -32.98 18.92
C ALA A 365 -39.85 -33.74 17.62
N THR A 366 -38.90 -33.71 16.68
CA THR A 366 -39.08 -34.29 15.34
C THR A 366 -38.43 -35.66 15.18
N GLY A 367 -37.45 -36.00 16.03
CA GLY A 367 -36.63 -37.22 15.89
C GLY A 367 -35.55 -37.14 14.81
N HIS A 368 -35.44 -36.02 14.08
CA HIS A 368 -34.47 -35.85 13.02
C HIS A 368 -33.15 -35.26 13.55
N SER A 369 -32.03 -35.73 12.99
CA SER A 369 -30.70 -35.21 13.27
C SER A 369 -30.08 -34.43 12.12
N ASN A 370 -30.77 -34.37 10.97
CA ASN A 370 -30.30 -33.68 9.77
C ASN A 370 -31.32 -32.61 9.41
N PHE A 371 -30.86 -31.37 9.34
CA PHE A 371 -31.66 -30.18 9.04
C PHE A 371 -31.03 -29.42 7.88
N GLU A 372 -31.87 -28.82 7.05
CA GLU A 372 -31.46 -27.84 6.05
C GLU A 372 -31.73 -26.43 6.58
N ALA A 373 -30.88 -25.46 6.26
CA ALA A 373 -31.05 -24.09 6.71
C ALA A 373 -30.95 -23.12 5.53
N GLU A 374 -31.94 -22.25 5.36
CA GLU A 374 -31.96 -21.26 4.30
C GLU A 374 -32.18 -19.88 4.89
N ILE A 375 -31.54 -18.86 4.31
CA ILE A 375 -31.84 -17.47 4.61
C ILE A 375 -32.30 -16.77 3.33
N GLN A 376 -33.58 -16.40 3.28
CA GLN A 376 -34.22 -15.80 2.10
C GLN A 376 -34.48 -14.31 2.31
N LEU A 377 -34.23 -13.51 1.27
CA LEU A 377 -34.60 -12.09 1.26
C LEU A 377 -36.11 -11.94 1.01
N GLY A 378 -36.79 -11.21 1.90
CA GLY A 378 -38.18 -10.80 1.74
C GLY A 378 -38.31 -9.31 1.46
N ASN A 379 -39.55 -8.84 1.26
CA ASN A 379 -39.84 -7.45 0.90
C ASN A 379 -39.35 -6.41 1.92
N ASN A 380 -39.31 -6.75 3.22
CA ASN A 380 -38.87 -5.83 4.28
C ASN A 380 -38.14 -6.53 5.44
N ARG A 381 -37.86 -7.83 5.30
CA ARG A 381 -37.25 -8.70 6.32
C ARG A 381 -36.47 -9.81 5.63
N VAL A 382 -35.59 -10.43 6.38
CA VAL A 382 -34.86 -11.64 5.99
C VAL A 382 -35.48 -12.81 6.73
N TYR A 383 -35.81 -13.90 6.03
CA TYR A 383 -36.42 -15.09 6.63
C TYR A 383 -35.36 -16.16 6.80
N LEU A 384 -35.06 -16.53 8.05
CA LEU A 384 -34.25 -17.69 8.38
C LEU A 384 -35.18 -18.90 8.53
N ASP A 385 -35.00 -19.88 7.67
CA ASP A 385 -35.77 -21.12 7.66
C ASP A 385 -34.90 -22.30 8.08
N LEU A 386 -35.41 -23.11 9.01
CA LEU A 386 -34.87 -24.43 9.33
C LEU A 386 -35.84 -25.48 8.82
N ILE A 387 -35.37 -26.41 8.02
CA ILE A 387 -36.19 -27.33 7.23
C ILE A 387 -35.83 -28.77 7.62
N TRP A 388 -36.86 -29.61 7.78
CA TRP A 388 -36.73 -31.04 8.04
C TRP A 388 -37.83 -31.81 7.31
N LYS A 389 -37.64 -33.11 7.15
CA LYS A 389 -38.65 -34.00 6.60
C LYS A 389 -39.69 -34.32 7.68
N GLY A 390 -40.98 -34.06 7.43
CA GLY A 390 -42.04 -34.35 8.38
C GLY A 390 -43.11 -33.27 8.43
N GLU A 391 -43.85 -33.25 9.54
CA GLU A 391 -44.98 -32.36 9.78
C GLU A 391 -44.56 -31.09 10.53
N PRO A 392 -45.29 -29.97 10.36
CA PRO A 392 -45.05 -28.73 11.08
C PRO A 392 -45.34 -28.88 12.58
N LEU A 393 -44.64 -28.08 13.38
CA LEU A 393 -44.81 -28.05 14.83
C LEU A 393 -46.10 -27.32 15.22
N SER A 394 -46.69 -27.75 16.35
CA SER A 394 -47.86 -27.06 16.91
C SER A 394 -47.47 -25.71 17.52
N LEU A 395 -48.40 -24.75 17.47
CA LEU A 395 -48.20 -23.43 18.05
C LEU A 395 -47.98 -23.49 19.58
N THR A 396 -48.61 -24.45 20.27
CA THR A 396 -48.44 -24.67 21.71
C THR A 396 -47.00 -25.05 22.05
N LEU A 397 -46.39 -25.96 21.29
CA LEU A 397 -45.00 -26.35 21.50
C LEU A 397 -44.05 -25.17 21.27
N LEU A 398 -44.31 -24.36 20.24
CA LEU A 398 -43.51 -23.17 19.96
C LEU A 398 -43.61 -22.12 21.07
N GLN A 399 -44.76 -22.01 21.75
CA GLN A 399 -44.92 -21.13 22.91
C GLN A 399 -44.15 -21.65 24.13
N GLU A 400 -44.18 -22.97 24.37
CA GLU A 400 -43.38 -23.60 25.43
C GLU A 400 -41.88 -23.35 25.23
N TRP A 401 -41.40 -23.39 23.98
CA TRP A 401 -40.00 -23.11 23.66
C TRP A 401 -39.59 -21.66 23.90
N GLN A 402 -40.50 -20.69 23.81
CA GLN A 402 -40.17 -19.29 24.09
C GLN A 402 -39.81 -19.06 25.56
N GLU A 403 -40.28 -19.94 26.47
CA GLU A 403 -40.03 -19.88 27.90
C GLU A 403 -38.72 -20.58 28.33
N LEU A 404 -38.09 -21.33 27.43
CA LEU A 404 -36.81 -21.99 27.69
C LEU A 404 -35.69 -20.96 27.84
N THR A 405 -34.77 -21.20 28.77
CA THR A 405 -33.54 -20.41 28.91
C THR A 405 -32.49 -20.84 27.88
N LEU A 406 -31.67 -19.88 27.46
CA LEU A 406 -30.59 -20.11 26.48
C LEU A 406 -29.53 -21.09 27.03
N THR A 407 -29.17 -20.90 28.29
CA THR A 407 -28.24 -21.73 29.08
C THR A 407 -28.88 -22.08 30.42
N ASP A 408 -28.33 -23.08 31.10
CA ASP A 408 -28.79 -23.51 32.42
C ASP A 408 -28.20 -22.64 33.57
N GLU A 409 -27.62 -21.49 33.23
CA GLU A 409 -27.03 -20.53 34.18
C GLU A 409 -28.09 -19.57 34.76
N ASP A 410 -27.84 -19.09 35.98
CA ASP A 410 -28.69 -18.07 36.62
C ASP A 410 -28.76 -16.79 35.77
N LEU A 411 -29.96 -16.23 35.61
CA LEU A 411 -30.26 -15.04 34.80
C LEU A 411 -30.04 -15.20 33.28
N SER A 412 -29.94 -16.43 32.77
CA SER A 412 -29.87 -16.67 31.32
C SER A 412 -31.15 -16.17 30.61
N PRO A 413 -31.02 -15.44 29.47
CA PRO A 413 -32.18 -14.92 28.75
C PRO A 413 -33.04 -16.06 28.20
N ARG A 414 -34.35 -15.85 28.15
CA ARG A 414 -35.26 -16.80 27.50
C ARG A 414 -35.12 -16.72 25.98
N LEU A 415 -35.43 -17.80 25.27
CA LEU A 415 -35.44 -17.79 23.80
C LEU A 415 -36.39 -16.69 23.27
N GLY A 416 -37.53 -16.50 23.93
CA GLY A 416 -38.47 -15.41 23.63
C GLY A 416 -37.87 -14.00 23.78
N ASP A 417 -36.95 -13.79 24.72
CA ASP A 417 -36.26 -12.49 24.89
C ASP A 417 -35.34 -12.19 23.71
N ILE A 418 -34.63 -13.21 23.23
CA ILE A 418 -33.73 -13.08 22.08
C ILE A 418 -34.54 -12.82 20.80
N LEU A 419 -35.69 -13.48 20.62
CA LEU A 419 -36.61 -13.20 19.51
C LEU A 419 -37.11 -11.76 19.54
N ARG A 420 -37.62 -11.30 20.70
CA ARG A 420 -38.08 -9.91 20.90
C ARG A 420 -36.98 -8.90 20.59
N ARG A 421 -35.76 -9.16 21.04
CA ARG A 421 -34.57 -8.32 20.76
C ARG A 421 -34.24 -8.21 19.27
N HIS A 422 -34.46 -9.27 18.51
CA HIS A 422 -34.33 -9.26 17.05
C HIS A 422 -35.59 -8.76 16.33
N SER A 423 -36.60 -8.27 17.06
CA SER A 423 -37.92 -7.92 16.50
C SER A 423 -38.53 -9.06 15.68
N SER A 424 -38.21 -10.30 16.06
CA SER A 424 -38.58 -11.53 15.38
C SER A 424 -39.65 -12.28 16.16
N ASP A 425 -40.30 -13.20 15.46
CA ASP A 425 -41.12 -14.26 16.04
C ASP A 425 -40.68 -15.59 15.39
N TRP A 426 -41.41 -16.68 15.61
CA TRP A 426 -41.29 -17.89 14.81
C TRP A 426 -42.63 -18.54 14.53
N TRP A 427 -42.71 -19.30 13.43
CA TRP A 427 -43.86 -20.16 13.16
C TRP A 427 -43.42 -21.33 12.29
N SER A 428 -44.15 -22.44 12.39
CA SER A 428 -43.89 -23.65 11.62
C SER A 428 -44.93 -23.83 10.51
N LEU A 429 -44.49 -24.22 9.32
CA LEU A 429 -45.31 -24.38 8.12
C LEU A 429 -44.93 -25.69 7.41
N ALA A 430 -45.91 -26.34 6.79
CA ALA A 430 -45.62 -27.38 5.80
C ALA A 430 -45.07 -26.73 4.52
N ASP A 431 -44.09 -27.37 3.91
CA ASP A 431 -43.52 -26.92 2.64
C ASP A 431 -44.45 -27.26 1.46
N GLY A 432 -44.22 -26.64 0.31
CA GLY A 432 -45.07 -26.81 -0.89
C GLY A 432 -45.18 -28.25 -1.39
N ASP A 433 -44.18 -29.08 -1.07
CA ASP A 433 -44.14 -30.50 -1.41
C ASP A 433 -44.94 -31.41 -0.47
N ARG A 434 -45.43 -30.88 0.66
CA ARG A 434 -46.13 -31.61 1.75
C ARG A 434 -45.34 -32.79 2.35
N THR A 435 -44.03 -32.83 2.14
CA THR A 435 -43.14 -33.86 2.73
C THR A 435 -42.13 -33.26 3.69
N HIS A 436 -41.84 -31.96 3.54
CA HIS A 436 -41.01 -31.21 4.46
C HIS A 436 -41.83 -30.21 5.25
N ALA A 437 -41.33 -29.87 6.43
CA ALA A 437 -41.79 -28.77 7.23
C ALA A 437 -40.63 -27.81 7.49
N ARG A 438 -40.98 -26.54 7.70
CA ARG A 438 -40.02 -25.48 7.99
C ARG A 438 -40.42 -24.70 9.23
N LEU A 439 -39.44 -24.27 10.00
CA LEU A 439 -39.57 -23.26 11.04
C LEU A 439 -38.98 -21.97 10.52
N ARG A 440 -39.79 -20.92 10.45
CA ARG A 440 -39.43 -19.63 9.86
C ARG A 440 -39.27 -18.56 10.93
N LEU A 441 -38.16 -17.85 10.88
CA LEU A 441 -37.79 -16.76 11.78
C LEU A 441 -37.53 -15.47 10.97
N PRO A 442 -38.42 -14.46 11.00
CA PRO A 442 -38.24 -13.21 10.28
C PRO A 442 -37.32 -12.21 11.02
N LEU A 443 -36.10 -12.06 10.53
CA LEU A 443 -35.07 -11.16 11.05
C LEU A 443 -35.05 -9.81 10.30
N PRO A 444 -34.50 -8.74 10.91
CA PRO A 444 -34.37 -7.45 10.26
C PRO A 444 -33.34 -7.50 9.11
N ALA A 445 -33.70 -6.95 7.96
CA ALA A 445 -32.78 -6.84 6.83
C ALA A 445 -31.71 -5.77 7.08
N ALA A 446 -30.48 -6.01 6.64
CA ALA A 446 -29.46 -4.95 6.57
C ALA A 446 -29.81 -3.97 5.44
N LYS A 447 -29.60 -2.66 5.66
CA LYS A 447 -29.77 -1.64 4.60
C LYS A 447 -28.79 -1.86 3.43
N ARG A 448 -27.71 -2.60 3.66
CA ARG A 448 -26.78 -3.06 2.63
C ARG A 448 -27.34 -4.31 1.96
N VAL A 449 -28.20 -4.08 0.97
CA VAL A 449 -28.75 -5.14 0.08
C VAL A 449 -27.78 -5.49 -1.05
N TYR A 450 -26.73 -4.68 -1.21
CA TYR A 450 -25.67 -4.90 -2.19
C TYR A 450 -24.34 -5.16 -1.47
N PRO A 451 -23.42 -5.94 -2.06
CA PRO A 451 -22.01 -5.75 -1.74
C PRO A 451 -21.73 -4.23 -1.86
N PRO A 452 -20.87 -3.64 -1.00
CA PRO A 452 -20.42 -2.27 -1.25
C PRO A 452 -20.07 -2.18 -2.74
N PRO A 453 -20.49 -1.12 -3.47
CA PRO A 453 -19.86 -0.88 -4.76
C PRO A 453 -18.36 -0.98 -4.45
N PRO A 454 -17.60 -1.81 -5.20
CA PRO A 454 -16.16 -1.84 -4.96
C PRO A 454 -15.75 -0.39 -4.90
N ALA A 455 -15.02 0.00 -3.85
CA ALA A 455 -14.28 1.24 -3.91
C ALA A 455 -13.64 1.22 -5.30
N VAL A 456 -13.91 2.24 -6.12
CA VAL A 456 -13.15 2.38 -7.35
C VAL A 456 -11.74 2.52 -6.84
N GLU A 457 -10.98 1.42 -6.91
CA GLU A 457 -9.59 1.42 -6.47
C GLU A 457 -8.96 2.53 -7.29
N ALA A 458 -8.59 3.63 -6.64
CA ALA A 458 -7.81 4.65 -7.30
C ALA A 458 -6.60 3.91 -7.89
N ARG A 459 -6.41 4.03 -9.21
CA ARG A 459 -5.34 3.34 -9.92
C ARG A 459 -4.06 3.60 -9.14
N PRO A 460 -3.41 2.59 -8.53
CA PRO A 460 -2.25 2.80 -7.70
C PRO A 460 -1.21 3.50 -8.56
N GLU A 461 -0.63 4.57 -8.02
CA GLU A 461 0.48 5.26 -8.67
C GLU A 461 1.60 4.23 -8.86
N PHE A 462 2.00 4.01 -10.10
CA PHE A 462 2.84 2.89 -10.49
C PHE A 462 4.27 3.41 -10.56
N HIS A 463 5.01 3.22 -9.48
CA HIS A 463 6.39 3.68 -9.38
C HIS A 463 7.36 2.64 -9.97
N ASP A 464 7.48 2.60 -11.30
CA ASP A 464 8.55 1.83 -11.98
C ASP A 464 9.67 2.76 -12.45
N PHE A 465 10.82 2.68 -11.77
CA PHE A 465 11.97 3.52 -12.03
C PHE A 465 12.66 3.21 -13.37
N SER A 466 12.23 2.17 -14.10
CA SER A 466 12.75 1.81 -15.44
C SER A 466 12.49 2.87 -16.52
N ILE A 467 11.61 3.85 -16.27
CA ILE A 467 11.51 5.03 -17.14
C ILE A 467 12.86 5.76 -17.25
N ALA A 468 13.65 5.79 -16.17
CA ALA A 468 14.96 6.44 -16.17
C ALA A 468 16.00 5.69 -17.04
N ASP A 469 15.75 4.41 -17.34
CA ASP A 469 16.61 3.56 -18.17
C ASP A 469 16.29 3.69 -19.67
N LEU A 470 15.26 4.47 -20.04
CA LEU A 470 14.94 4.74 -21.43
C LEU A 470 16.05 5.56 -22.09
N PRO A 471 16.30 5.35 -23.39
CA PRO A 471 17.38 6.03 -24.10
C PRO A 471 17.21 7.54 -24.03
N ALA A 472 18.31 8.23 -23.71
CA ALA A 472 18.35 9.68 -23.78
C ALA A 472 17.96 10.14 -25.20
N PRO A 473 17.24 11.27 -25.34
CA PRO A 473 16.99 11.84 -26.65
C PRO A 473 18.32 12.10 -27.36
N THR A 474 18.32 12.05 -28.69
CA THR A 474 19.45 12.56 -29.47
C THR A 474 19.72 14.02 -29.09
N ASP A 475 20.97 14.48 -29.19
CA ASP A 475 21.35 15.85 -28.82
C ASP A 475 20.47 16.91 -29.54
N GLU A 476 20.01 16.62 -30.76
CA GLU A 476 19.09 17.47 -31.52
C GLU A 476 17.66 17.45 -30.94
N LEU A 477 17.08 16.27 -30.67
CA LEU A 477 15.72 16.14 -30.12
C LEU A 477 15.63 16.68 -28.68
N GLY A 478 16.69 16.48 -27.89
CA GLY A 478 16.76 16.91 -26.49
C GLY A 478 16.77 18.43 -26.31
N GLN A 479 17.28 19.18 -27.30
CA GLN A 479 17.35 20.64 -27.28
C GLN A 479 16.09 21.32 -27.83
N LEU A 480 15.18 20.58 -28.48
CA LEU A 480 13.93 21.13 -28.97
C LEU A 480 13.06 21.60 -27.80
N ARG A 481 12.37 22.72 -28.01
CA ARG A 481 11.40 23.24 -27.03
C ARG A 481 10.21 22.31 -26.92
N LEU A 482 9.66 22.18 -25.71
CA LEU A 482 8.48 21.35 -25.46
C LEU A 482 7.29 21.73 -26.35
N ASP A 483 7.06 23.03 -26.57
CA ASP A 483 6.01 23.54 -27.45
C ASP A 483 6.26 23.32 -28.95
N GLN A 484 7.40 22.74 -29.36
CA GLN A 484 7.76 22.45 -30.75
C GLN A 484 7.81 20.94 -31.04
N LEU A 485 7.71 20.09 -30.02
CA LEU A 485 7.80 18.65 -30.18
C LEU A 485 6.55 18.06 -30.84
N GLU A 486 6.78 16.93 -31.52
CA GLU A 486 5.74 15.97 -31.84
C GLU A 486 5.64 14.96 -30.68
N MET A 487 4.47 14.89 -30.06
CA MET A 487 4.22 14.02 -28.92
C MET A 487 2.98 13.19 -29.15
N VAL A 488 3.03 11.92 -28.74
CA VAL A 488 1.90 11.02 -28.73
C VAL A 488 1.55 10.74 -27.28
N VAL A 489 0.39 11.27 -26.87
CA VAL A 489 -0.16 11.04 -25.54
C VAL A 489 -1.03 9.80 -25.60
N PHE A 490 -0.77 8.83 -24.74
CA PHE A 490 -1.49 7.56 -24.74
C PHE A 490 -1.85 7.10 -23.33
N ASP A 491 -2.83 6.21 -23.28
CA ASP A 491 -3.28 5.51 -22.08
C ASP A 491 -3.75 4.10 -22.48
N THR A 492 -3.74 3.19 -21.52
CA THR A 492 -4.13 1.79 -21.70
C THR A 492 -5.13 1.34 -20.64
N GLU A 493 -6.14 0.59 -21.08
CA GLU A 493 -7.05 -0.14 -20.20
C GLU A 493 -6.65 -1.62 -20.16
N THR A 494 -6.75 -2.25 -19.00
CA THR A 494 -6.20 -3.59 -18.76
C THR A 494 -7.17 -4.47 -17.95
N THR A 495 -6.97 -5.79 -17.99
CA THR A 495 -7.78 -6.74 -17.21
C THR A 495 -7.62 -6.59 -15.71
N GLY A 496 -6.57 -5.90 -15.27
CA GLY A 496 -6.27 -5.59 -13.88
C GLY A 496 -4.97 -4.81 -13.79
N LEU A 497 -4.51 -4.55 -12.57
CA LEU A 497 -3.37 -3.69 -12.30
C LEU A 497 -2.05 -4.48 -12.15
N GLU A 498 -2.10 -5.81 -12.09
CA GLU A 498 -0.95 -6.67 -11.85
C GLU A 498 -0.33 -7.18 -13.17
N LEU A 499 0.12 -6.26 -14.02
CA LEU A 499 0.68 -6.56 -15.36
C LEU A 499 1.82 -7.58 -15.33
N ARG A 500 2.69 -7.52 -14.31
CA ARG A 500 3.80 -8.49 -14.12
C ARG A 500 3.33 -9.90 -13.75
N LYS A 501 2.10 -10.04 -13.24
CA LYS A 501 1.49 -11.33 -12.87
C LYS A 501 0.52 -11.85 -13.94
N GLY A 502 0.47 -11.19 -15.10
CA GLY A 502 -0.20 -11.69 -16.29
C GLY A 502 -1.48 -10.95 -16.68
N ASP A 503 -1.82 -9.82 -16.04
CA ASP A 503 -2.88 -8.95 -16.57
C ASP A 503 -2.54 -8.45 -17.98
N LYS A 504 -3.58 -8.29 -18.82
CA LYS A 504 -3.47 -8.05 -20.25
C LYS A 504 -4.16 -6.75 -20.66
N VAL A 505 -3.65 -6.13 -21.72
CA VAL A 505 -4.24 -4.92 -22.31
C VAL A 505 -5.56 -5.25 -23.01
N ILE A 506 -6.56 -4.41 -22.77
CA ILE A 506 -7.91 -4.47 -23.32
C ILE A 506 -8.17 -3.30 -24.28
N SER A 507 -7.53 -2.16 -24.10
CA SER A 507 -7.66 -1.03 -25.02
C SER A 507 -6.41 -0.17 -25.03
N VAL A 508 -6.08 0.40 -26.19
CA VAL A 508 -5.03 1.39 -26.38
C VAL A 508 -5.64 2.63 -27.01
N GLY A 509 -5.51 3.76 -26.33
CA GLY A 509 -5.99 5.06 -26.78
C GLY A 509 -4.82 6.03 -26.85
N ALA A 510 -4.75 6.82 -27.92
CA ALA A 510 -3.74 7.86 -28.06
C ALA A 510 -4.21 9.03 -28.90
N CYS A 511 -3.59 10.18 -28.69
CA CYS A 511 -3.80 11.39 -29.48
C CYS A 511 -2.48 12.12 -29.72
N ARG A 512 -2.40 12.89 -30.80
CA ARG A 512 -1.18 13.59 -31.20
C ARG A 512 -1.20 15.05 -30.78
N LEU A 513 -0.12 15.47 -30.13
CA LEU A 513 0.26 16.86 -29.96
C LEU A 513 1.35 17.22 -30.98
N LEU A 514 1.13 18.31 -31.71
CA LEU A 514 2.14 18.86 -32.61
C LEU A 514 2.24 20.35 -32.38
N LYS A 515 3.46 20.81 -32.05
CA LYS A 515 3.74 22.24 -31.80
C LYS A 515 2.80 22.88 -30.77
N GLY A 516 2.61 22.19 -29.63
CA GLY A 516 1.74 22.67 -28.54
C GLY A 516 0.26 22.69 -28.88
N ARG A 517 -0.21 21.89 -29.87
CA ARG A 517 -1.62 21.80 -30.25
C ARG A 517 -2.08 20.36 -30.33
N LEU A 518 -3.25 20.09 -29.75
CA LEU A 518 -3.95 18.80 -29.87
C LEU A 518 -4.58 18.68 -31.25
N LEU A 519 -4.16 17.67 -32.00
CA LEU A 519 -4.67 17.37 -33.32
C LEU A 519 -5.93 16.52 -33.19
N ALA A 520 -7.11 17.15 -33.27
CA ALA A 520 -8.39 16.52 -32.95
C ALA A 520 -8.70 15.22 -33.74
N GLN A 521 -8.17 15.09 -34.96
CA GLN A 521 -8.40 13.95 -35.87
C GLN A 521 -7.26 12.91 -35.86
N GLU A 522 -6.11 13.23 -35.25
CA GLU A 522 -4.97 12.33 -35.15
C GLU A 522 -5.08 11.53 -33.84
N THR A 523 -5.96 10.53 -33.86
CA THR A 523 -6.23 9.67 -32.71
C THR A 523 -6.07 8.20 -33.06
N PHE A 524 -5.48 7.44 -32.14
CA PHE A 524 -5.47 5.99 -32.16
C PHE A 524 -6.45 5.50 -31.09
N ASN A 525 -7.40 4.63 -31.45
CA ASN A 525 -8.34 4.07 -30.48
C ASN A 525 -8.66 2.65 -30.90
N GLN A 526 -8.05 1.68 -30.24
CA GLN A 526 -8.19 0.27 -30.56
C GLN A 526 -8.52 -0.52 -29.30
N LYS A 527 -9.66 -1.20 -29.33
CA LYS A 527 -9.94 -2.30 -28.41
C LYS A 527 -9.07 -3.50 -28.80
N VAL A 528 -8.66 -4.25 -27.80
CA VAL A 528 -7.70 -5.35 -27.86
C VAL A 528 -8.38 -6.58 -27.25
N ASN A 529 -8.29 -7.73 -27.93
CA ASN A 529 -8.66 -8.99 -27.31
C ASN A 529 -7.55 -9.42 -26.34
N PRO A 530 -7.78 -9.45 -25.01
CA PRO A 530 -6.77 -9.82 -24.03
C PRO A 530 -6.46 -11.33 -24.02
N GLU A 531 -7.15 -12.14 -24.84
CA GLU A 531 -7.06 -13.60 -24.90
C GLU A 531 -7.39 -14.28 -23.55
N ARG A 532 -8.12 -13.57 -22.67
CA ARG A 532 -8.59 -14.03 -21.35
C ARG A 532 -9.86 -13.29 -20.91
N PRO A 533 -10.63 -13.84 -19.95
CA PRO A 533 -11.80 -13.14 -19.40
C PRO A 533 -11.41 -11.83 -18.71
N ILE A 534 -12.21 -10.79 -18.93
CA ILE A 534 -12.12 -9.51 -18.22
C ILE A 534 -12.79 -9.65 -16.85
N PRO A 535 -12.08 -9.39 -15.73
CA PRO A 535 -12.68 -9.40 -14.42
C PRO A 535 -13.82 -8.37 -14.30
N PRO A 536 -14.95 -8.71 -13.63
CA PRO A 536 -16.06 -7.77 -13.42
C PRO A 536 -15.66 -6.48 -12.69
N ALA A 537 -14.57 -6.50 -11.91
CA ALA A 537 -14.03 -5.31 -11.27
C ALA A 537 -13.54 -4.29 -12.31
N SER A 538 -12.78 -4.72 -13.31
CA SER A 538 -12.23 -3.87 -14.37
C SER A 538 -13.33 -3.36 -15.30
N THR A 539 -14.29 -4.23 -15.67
CA THR A 539 -15.48 -3.82 -16.44
C THR A 539 -16.27 -2.70 -15.77
N ARG A 540 -16.34 -2.66 -14.43
CA ARG A 540 -17.02 -1.56 -13.70
C ARG A 540 -16.30 -0.22 -13.80
N ILE A 541 -15.00 -0.24 -14.09
CA ILE A 541 -14.17 0.96 -14.24
C ILE A 541 -14.27 1.47 -15.68
N HIS A 542 -13.80 0.67 -16.64
CA HIS A 542 -13.65 1.11 -18.03
C HIS A 542 -14.84 0.77 -18.94
N GLY A 543 -15.84 0.06 -18.43
CA GLY A 543 -17.09 -0.25 -19.14
C GLY A 543 -16.97 -1.26 -20.30
N LEU A 544 -15.83 -1.95 -20.46
CA LEU A 544 -15.63 -2.95 -21.52
C LEU A 544 -15.93 -4.35 -21.00
N THR A 545 -16.76 -5.07 -21.74
CA THR A 545 -17.13 -6.47 -21.46
C THR A 545 -16.37 -7.43 -22.36
N ASP A 546 -16.37 -8.73 -22.03
CA ASP A 546 -15.78 -9.74 -22.91
C ASP A 546 -16.36 -9.70 -24.34
N ALA A 547 -17.67 -9.42 -24.47
CA ALA A 547 -18.35 -9.31 -25.75
C ALA A 547 -17.87 -8.11 -26.59
N ASP A 548 -17.37 -7.05 -25.95
CA ASP A 548 -16.83 -5.87 -26.64
C ASP A 548 -15.50 -6.13 -27.33
N VAL A 549 -14.75 -7.14 -26.86
CA VAL A 549 -13.35 -7.37 -27.25
C VAL A 549 -13.10 -8.73 -27.88
N GLU A 550 -14.07 -9.66 -27.80
CA GLU A 550 -13.95 -11.04 -28.33
C GLU A 550 -13.49 -11.07 -29.80
N LYS A 551 -14.02 -10.17 -30.63
CA LYS A 551 -13.70 -10.07 -32.07
C LYS A 551 -12.61 -9.06 -32.41
N CYS A 552 -12.04 -8.40 -31.41
CA CYS A 552 -10.99 -7.43 -31.60
C CYS A 552 -9.63 -8.12 -31.87
N PRO A 553 -8.69 -7.45 -32.55
CA PRO A 553 -7.35 -7.98 -32.72
C PRO A 553 -6.64 -8.12 -31.36
N PRO A 554 -5.78 -9.14 -31.17
CA PRO A 554 -4.95 -9.27 -29.98
C PRO A 554 -3.84 -8.21 -29.98
N LEU A 555 -3.23 -7.98 -28.81
CA LEU A 555 -2.27 -6.89 -28.61
C LEU A 555 -1.09 -6.98 -29.59
N LYS A 556 -0.59 -8.18 -29.90
CA LYS A 556 0.42 -8.45 -30.94
C LYS A 556 0.13 -7.91 -32.33
N VAL A 557 -1.15 -7.71 -32.68
CA VAL A 557 -1.56 -7.11 -33.97
C VAL A 557 -1.73 -5.59 -33.84
N VAL A 558 -2.13 -5.11 -32.66
CA VAL A 558 -2.37 -3.68 -32.39
C VAL A 558 -1.05 -2.94 -32.16
N LEU A 559 -0.07 -3.55 -31.48
CA LEU A 559 1.21 -2.91 -31.15
C LEU A 559 2.03 -2.44 -32.36
N PRO A 560 2.19 -3.22 -33.46
CA PRO A 560 2.85 -2.72 -34.65
C PRO A 560 2.18 -1.46 -35.22
N ARG A 561 0.84 -1.42 -35.24
CA ARG A 561 0.06 -0.26 -35.72
C ARG A 561 0.19 0.93 -34.77
N PHE A 562 0.21 0.67 -33.47
CA PHE A 562 0.45 1.71 -32.47
C PHE A 562 1.87 2.28 -32.62
N ARG A 563 2.89 1.43 -32.81
CA ARG A 563 4.27 1.86 -33.05
C ARG A 563 4.41 2.69 -34.33
N GLU A 564 3.70 2.31 -35.39
CA GLU A 564 3.62 3.07 -36.64
C GLU A 564 2.95 4.43 -36.42
N PHE A 565 1.82 4.46 -35.68
CA PHE A 565 1.19 5.71 -35.27
C PHE A 565 2.17 6.59 -34.47
N VAL A 566 2.89 6.04 -33.49
CA VAL A 566 3.88 6.81 -32.70
C VAL A 566 4.96 7.45 -33.58
N GLY A 567 5.42 6.73 -34.61
CA GLY A 567 6.38 7.26 -35.58
C GLY A 567 7.71 7.68 -34.92
N ASN A 568 8.12 8.93 -35.14
CA ASN A 568 9.33 9.52 -34.56
C ASN A 568 9.03 10.47 -33.38
N GLY A 569 7.77 10.57 -32.96
CA GLY A 569 7.37 11.41 -31.84
C GLY A 569 7.84 10.84 -30.50
N ILE A 570 7.81 11.69 -29.46
CA ILE A 570 7.99 11.24 -28.07
C ILE A 570 6.68 10.70 -27.52
N LEU A 571 6.77 9.86 -26.49
CA LEU A 571 5.60 9.35 -25.79
C LEU A 571 5.27 10.22 -24.57
N VAL A 572 3.99 10.32 -24.24
CA VAL A 572 3.51 10.98 -23.03
C VAL A 572 2.40 10.13 -22.42
N ALA A 573 2.41 9.98 -21.09
CA ALA A 573 1.31 9.37 -20.35
C ALA A 573 1.17 10.03 -18.97
N HIS A 574 0.13 9.67 -18.23
CA HIS A 574 -0.06 10.06 -16.84
C HIS A 574 0.18 8.82 -15.99
N ASN A 575 1.22 8.82 -15.14
CA ASN A 575 1.72 7.60 -14.50
C ASN A 575 2.28 6.61 -15.54
N ALA A 576 3.17 7.11 -16.40
CA ALA A 576 3.59 6.49 -17.67
C ALA A 576 4.21 5.10 -17.51
N ALA A 577 4.74 4.80 -16.32
CA ALA A 577 5.35 3.53 -15.99
C ALA A 577 4.37 2.37 -16.16
N PHE A 578 3.10 2.59 -15.81
CA PHE A 578 2.06 1.57 -15.96
C PHE A 578 1.80 1.28 -17.44
N ASP A 579 1.50 2.31 -18.25
CA ASP A 579 1.10 2.12 -19.65
C ASP A 579 2.26 1.58 -20.50
N LEU A 580 3.49 1.98 -20.18
CA LEU A 580 4.69 1.40 -20.78
C LEU A 580 4.85 -0.08 -20.41
N LEU A 581 4.67 -0.44 -19.14
CA LEU A 581 4.72 -1.84 -18.72
C LEU A 581 3.66 -2.68 -19.44
N ALA A 582 2.48 -2.10 -19.67
CA ALA A 582 1.36 -2.76 -20.34
C ALA A 582 1.68 -3.14 -21.79
N ILE A 583 2.46 -2.31 -22.48
CA ILE A 583 2.86 -2.55 -23.89
C ILE A 583 4.22 -3.24 -24.04
N ASN A 584 5.16 -3.05 -23.10
CA ASN A 584 6.55 -3.47 -23.25
C ASN A 584 6.72 -5.00 -23.28
N GLY A 585 5.99 -5.74 -22.43
CA GLY A 585 6.14 -7.20 -22.37
C GLY A 585 5.88 -7.88 -23.71
N GLU A 586 4.81 -7.50 -24.41
CA GLU A 586 4.45 -8.07 -25.71
C GLU A 586 5.21 -7.39 -26.87
N ALA A 587 5.64 -6.14 -26.70
CA ALA A 587 6.52 -5.47 -27.66
C ALA A 587 7.89 -6.16 -27.76
N GLU A 588 8.47 -6.56 -26.64
CA GLU A 588 9.75 -7.30 -26.59
C GLU A 588 9.66 -8.64 -27.32
N GLU A 589 8.58 -9.40 -27.12
CA GLU A 589 8.32 -10.67 -27.82
C GLU A 589 8.23 -10.49 -29.35
N LEU A 590 7.73 -9.33 -29.81
CA LEU A 590 7.59 -8.99 -31.23
C LEU A 590 8.83 -8.32 -31.82
N GLY A 591 9.87 -8.09 -31.01
CA GLY A 591 11.05 -7.32 -31.42
C GLY A 591 10.76 -5.85 -31.71
N LEU A 592 9.61 -5.32 -31.25
CA LEU A 592 9.26 -3.91 -31.35
C LEU A 592 9.96 -3.13 -30.24
N LYS A 593 10.56 -2.00 -30.59
CA LYS A 593 11.23 -1.13 -29.63
C LYS A 593 10.55 0.23 -29.55
N PHE A 594 10.11 0.58 -28.35
CA PHE A 594 9.70 1.94 -27.98
C PHE A 594 10.90 2.69 -27.41
N ASN A 595 11.89 2.94 -28.26
CA ASN A 595 13.17 3.56 -27.93
C ASN A 595 13.16 5.09 -28.01
N MET A 596 11.98 5.70 -27.86
CA MET A 596 11.81 7.15 -27.83
C MET A 596 11.74 7.65 -26.38
N PRO A 597 12.07 8.93 -26.14
CA PRO A 597 11.85 9.56 -24.85
C PRO A 597 10.38 9.51 -24.40
N VAL A 598 10.17 9.41 -23.09
CA VAL A 598 8.84 9.42 -22.47
C VAL A 598 8.74 10.53 -21.43
N LEU A 599 7.67 11.31 -21.49
CA LEU A 599 7.30 12.27 -20.45
C LEU A 599 6.12 11.75 -19.63
N ASP A 600 6.22 11.90 -18.32
CA ASP A 600 5.17 11.56 -17.37
C ASP A 600 4.56 12.82 -16.75
N THR A 601 3.29 13.08 -17.06
CA THR A 601 2.58 14.26 -16.55
C THR A 601 2.38 14.23 -15.03
N LEU A 602 2.33 13.05 -14.40
CA LEU A 602 2.29 12.89 -12.93
C LEU A 602 3.59 13.43 -12.31
N LEU A 603 4.74 12.98 -12.84
CA LEU A 603 6.06 13.40 -12.36
C LEU A 603 6.37 14.86 -12.69
N LEU A 604 5.94 15.36 -13.86
CA LEU A 604 6.05 16.77 -14.21
C LEU A 604 5.22 17.64 -13.27
N SER A 605 3.99 17.22 -12.92
CA SER A 605 3.16 17.94 -11.96
C SER A 605 3.80 17.97 -10.57
N ARG A 606 4.35 16.85 -10.09
CA ARG A 606 5.08 16.78 -8.81
C ARG A 606 6.30 17.68 -8.78
N GLY A 607 7.09 17.67 -9.86
CA GLY A 607 8.26 18.53 -9.95
C GLY A 607 7.93 20.02 -10.08
N LEU A 608 6.77 20.34 -10.64
CA LEU A 608 6.24 21.70 -10.66
C LEU A 608 5.69 22.15 -9.31
N ASP A 609 5.25 21.26 -8.43
CA ASP A 609 4.68 21.69 -7.15
C ASP A 609 4.75 20.56 -6.11
N GLU A 610 5.93 20.43 -5.46
CA GLU A 610 6.22 19.32 -4.53
C GLU A 610 5.31 19.31 -3.29
N ASN A 611 4.67 20.44 -2.95
CA ASN A 611 3.77 20.57 -1.80
C ASN A 611 2.29 20.40 -2.18
N LEU A 612 2.00 20.12 -3.45
CA LEU A 612 0.65 19.99 -3.95
C LEU A 612 0.09 18.61 -3.58
N GLU A 613 -1.00 18.59 -2.83
CA GLU A 613 -1.75 17.35 -2.59
C GLU A 613 -2.62 17.03 -3.82
N GLY A 614 -2.77 15.74 -4.12
CA GLY A 614 -3.58 15.23 -5.24
C GLY A 614 -2.93 15.50 -6.61
N HIS A 615 -2.13 14.54 -7.07
CA HIS A 615 -1.54 14.55 -8.41
C HIS A 615 -2.18 13.54 -9.36
N GLY A 616 -3.26 12.88 -8.96
CA GLY A 616 -4.02 11.99 -9.84
C GLY A 616 -4.63 12.77 -11.00
N LEU A 617 -4.93 12.07 -12.10
CA LEU A 617 -5.49 12.70 -13.29
C LEU A 617 -6.80 13.45 -12.98
N ASP A 618 -7.64 12.91 -12.10
CA ASP A 618 -8.90 13.54 -11.68
C ASP A 618 -8.65 14.83 -10.88
N ASP A 619 -7.74 14.78 -9.90
CA ASP A 619 -7.38 15.95 -9.07
C ASP A 619 -6.81 17.08 -9.93
N LEU A 620 -5.94 16.74 -10.88
CA LEU A 620 -5.34 17.69 -11.79
C LEU A 620 -6.34 18.20 -12.81
N ALA A 621 -7.21 17.35 -13.35
CA ALA A 621 -8.26 17.77 -14.27
C ALA A 621 -9.19 18.81 -13.60
N GLU A 622 -9.65 18.55 -12.38
CA GLU A 622 -10.45 19.49 -11.61
C GLU A 622 -9.69 20.80 -11.36
N ARG A 623 -8.44 20.71 -10.89
CA ARG A 623 -7.59 21.87 -10.58
C ARG A 623 -7.32 22.77 -11.78
N PHE A 624 -7.12 22.18 -12.95
CA PHE A 624 -6.83 22.91 -14.18
C PHE A 624 -8.10 23.26 -14.99
N GLY A 625 -9.29 22.92 -14.47
CA GLY A 625 -10.56 23.19 -15.13
C GLY A 625 -10.76 22.39 -16.42
N LEU A 626 -10.16 21.21 -16.50
CA LEU A 626 -10.28 20.27 -17.62
C LEU A 626 -11.51 19.39 -17.39
N SER A 627 -12.19 19.03 -18.47
CA SER A 627 -13.41 18.23 -18.40
C SER A 627 -13.29 16.99 -19.26
N PHE A 628 -13.63 15.83 -18.70
CA PHE A 628 -13.86 14.64 -19.48
C PHE A 628 -15.18 14.78 -20.25
N PRO A 629 -15.20 14.59 -21.58
CA PRO A 629 -16.45 14.45 -22.29
C PRO A 629 -17.36 13.37 -21.67
N PRO A 630 -18.70 13.53 -21.72
CA PRO A 630 -19.62 12.58 -21.09
C PRO A 630 -19.37 11.15 -21.56
N GLY A 631 -19.13 10.24 -20.60
CA GLY A 631 -18.91 8.82 -20.86
C GLY A 631 -17.52 8.45 -21.41
N THR A 632 -16.54 9.36 -21.38
CA THR A 632 -15.17 9.07 -21.85
C THR A 632 -14.15 8.90 -20.72
N ARG A 633 -14.49 9.22 -19.47
CA ARG A 633 -13.63 8.92 -18.32
C ARG A 633 -13.47 7.39 -18.18
N HIS A 634 -12.26 6.93 -17.88
CA HIS A 634 -11.90 5.50 -17.86
C HIS A 634 -12.08 4.84 -19.23
N THR A 635 -11.82 5.61 -20.29
CA THR A 635 -11.59 5.05 -21.61
C THR A 635 -10.21 5.47 -22.04
N ALA A 636 -9.46 4.55 -22.63
CA ALA A 636 -8.09 4.80 -23.04
C ALA A 636 -7.93 6.09 -23.89
N LEU A 637 -8.86 6.37 -24.82
CA LEU A 637 -8.80 7.60 -25.62
C LEU A 637 -9.22 8.85 -24.81
N GLY A 638 -10.21 8.73 -23.94
CA GLY A 638 -10.70 9.85 -23.14
C GLY A 638 -9.65 10.33 -22.13
N ASP A 639 -9.02 9.38 -21.44
CA ASP A 639 -7.95 9.66 -20.47
C ASP A 639 -6.68 10.19 -21.17
N ALA A 640 -6.30 9.63 -22.34
CA ALA A 640 -5.21 10.17 -23.15
C ALA A 640 -5.45 11.63 -23.61
N ARG A 641 -6.70 11.98 -23.95
CA ARG A 641 -7.06 13.35 -24.34
C ARG A 641 -6.96 14.34 -23.18
N VAL A 642 -7.51 13.99 -22.01
CA VAL A 642 -7.40 14.85 -20.83
C VAL A 642 -5.94 14.96 -20.37
N THR A 643 -5.15 13.88 -20.48
CA THR A 643 -3.70 13.93 -20.24
C THR A 643 -2.99 14.89 -21.20
N ALA A 644 -3.41 14.95 -22.47
CA ALA A 644 -2.85 15.88 -23.45
C ALA A 644 -3.21 17.34 -23.12
N GLU A 645 -4.46 17.60 -22.75
CA GLU A 645 -4.91 18.92 -22.29
C GLU A 645 -4.19 19.34 -21.00
N LEU A 646 -3.99 18.41 -20.07
CA LEU A 646 -3.20 18.62 -18.87
C LEU A 646 -1.76 19.00 -19.21
N LEU A 647 -1.08 18.25 -20.08
CA LEU A 647 0.27 18.61 -20.50
C LEU A 647 0.31 20.02 -21.09
N LEU A 648 -0.64 20.38 -21.96
CA LEU A 648 -0.74 21.73 -22.52
C LEU A 648 -0.93 22.81 -21.43
N ALA A 649 -1.67 22.51 -20.36
CA ALA A 649 -1.83 23.40 -19.21
C ALA A 649 -0.55 23.48 -18.35
N LEU A 650 0.27 22.44 -18.31
CA LEU A 650 1.55 22.42 -17.60
C LEU A 650 2.66 23.16 -18.37
N LEU A 651 2.64 23.20 -19.71
CA LEU A 651 3.70 23.81 -20.53
C LEU A 651 4.04 25.26 -20.13
N PRO A 652 3.08 26.19 -19.95
CA PRO A 652 3.40 27.56 -19.53
C PRO A 652 4.04 27.63 -18.15
N ARG A 653 3.70 26.69 -17.25
CA ARG A 653 4.28 26.62 -15.90
C ARG A 653 5.70 26.07 -15.90
N LEU A 654 5.97 25.08 -16.76
CA LEU A 654 7.34 24.59 -17.01
C LEU A 654 8.21 25.72 -17.56
N GLU A 655 7.70 26.44 -18.56
CA GLU A 655 8.38 27.60 -19.14
C GLU A 655 8.67 28.69 -18.10
N ALA A 656 7.70 29.01 -17.23
CA ALA A 656 7.88 29.97 -16.14
C ALA A 656 8.97 29.56 -15.13
N ARG A 657 9.29 28.26 -15.03
CA ARG A 657 10.39 27.73 -14.20
C ARG A 657 11.71 27.54 -14.97
N GLY A 658 11.79 28.01 -16.21
CA GLY A 658 12.98 27.87 -17.05
C GLY A 658 13.17 26.45 -17.63
N ILE A 659 12.12 25.63 -17.61
CA ILE A 659 12.12 24.29 -18.21
C ILE A 659 11.55 24.43 -19.62
N LEU A 660 12.43 24.61 -20.60
CA LEU A 660 12.05 24.97 -21.96
C LEU A 660 12.16 23.79 -22.93
N THR A 661 13.16 22.94 -22.73
CA THR A 661 13.53 21.86 -23.66
C THR A 661 13.11 20.48 -23.16
N LEU A 662 13.11 19.49 -24.06
CA LEU A 662 12.89 18.09 -23.68
C LEU A 662 13.89 17.62 -22.62
N ASN A 663 15.17 17.98 -22.75
CA ASN A 663 16.19 17.64 -21.77
C ASN A 663 15.91 18.25 -20.39
N ASP A 664 15.36 19.46 -20.33
CA ASP A 664 15.03 20.09 -19.05
C ASP A 664 13.87 19.36 -18.36
N ALA A 665 12.84 18.98 -19.13
CA ALA A 665 11.69 18.22 -18.62
C ALA A 665 12.09 16.83 -18.13
N LEU A 666 12.93 16.11 -18.89
CA LEU A 666 13.46 14.81 -18.49
C LEU A 666 14.34 14.90 -17.23
N LYS A 667 15.14 15.96 -17.09
CA LYS A 667 15.91 16.20 -15.85
C LYS A 667 15.00 16.46 -14.65
N LEU A 668 13.93 17.23 -14.83
CA LEU A 668 12.94 17.45 -13.76
C LEU A 668 12.31 16.12 -13.34
N GLN A 669 11.85 15.33 -14.31
CA GLN A 669 11.26 14.02 -14.10
C GLN A 669 12.22 13.09 -13.35
N ASN A 670 13.47 12.95 -13.83
CA ASN A 670 14.47 12.08 -13.21
C ASN A 670 14.79 12.47 -11.76
N ARG A 671 14.78 13.78 -11.43
CA ARG A 671 14.93 14.23 -10.04
C ARG A 671 13.78 13.74 -9.14
N MET A 672 12.55 13.68 -9.65
CA MET A 672 11.40 13.18 -8.88
C MET A 672 11.48 11.66 -8.68
N VAL A 673 11.97 10.95 -9.71
CA VAL A 673 12.24 9.52 -9.66
C VAL A 673 13.32 9.20 -8.61
N GLU A 674 14.39 10.00 -8.50
CA GLU A 674 15.44 9.81 -7.48
C GLU A 674 15.00 10.14 -6.03
N LYS A 675 13.94 10.95 -5.86
CA LYS A 675 13.43 11.38 -4.55
C LYS A 675 12.34 10.46 -3.97
N SER A 676 11.68 9.67 -4.81
CA SER A 676 10.54 8.78 -4.45
C SER A 676 11.02 7.39 -4.03
#